data_AF-A0A962BUB0-F1
#
_entry.id   AF-A0A962BUB0-F1
#
_cell.length_a   1.000
_cell.length_b   1.000
_cell.length_c   1.000
_cell.angle_alpha   90.00
_cell.angle_beta   90.00
_cell.angle_gamma   90.00
#
_symmetry.space_group_name_H-M   'P 1'
#
loop_
_entity.id
_entity.type
_entity.pdbx_description
1 polymer ?
#
loop_
_entity_poly.entity_id
_entity_poly.type
_entity_poly.pdbx_seq_one_letter_code
_entity_poly.pdbx_strand_id
1 'polypeptide(L)'
;IGGSEAIWRFPAEGSGSGERLLDNAGVRIWNLYLSPDGNSIAFDDKQGRLQLLDLRTRQVRELDRSRFSGNEAYASVVWSPDSRHLAVARADSSSVRSQLLLIARDGGRKAVLSSDRYESSSPAFSRDGKWLYFLSERSFTATPGAPWGDRNMGPVFDRRTLVYALALQPGIRFPFQPVDELSPPDSDKDSKDDKDKAADKPSSTPNLPAIVWDGLVERLFEVPQSAGNYASLSADDKRLYFLDRGTDPDGHPALKTLAIGNAGDEAETFIKDVSGYQLSVDGKKLLLAKWAASGVGDLLIVDAGAKAPEKLDKSKLRLDDWRLAIEPSAEWRQMFLDAWRMHREFSFDPAMRGVDWNAVRERYQPLLARVADRDELDDLIGQMTAELGILHSQLRPGDERSDTETAQPAALGADLEPASGGMRIAHIFQGDPELPDSLSPLASPGVDVRDGDLLVAINGQPVADAAALAAALANQAGRQVLLDLHRAGASRKAVVVPVGAREEAGLRQGDWEWQRRAHALAASDGRIGYLHLRAMGGNDIATFAREFYANVEKDGLIIDVRRNNGGNIDSWIIEKLLRRTWAYWTYADGSVERNMQRGFRGHVAVLIDEKTYSDGETFAAGIKSLKLAPLIGQRTAGAGIWLSDRNRLVDGGMARVAEFPQFSAEDGRWLVESIGVAPDIAVVNPPVATFNGGDAQLDAAISYLEEQLAKAPVPQLTPAPLPPRGTSAKPVR
;
A
#
# COMPACT_ATOMS: atom_id res chain seq x y z
N ILE A 1 -20.74 -12.86 23.56
CA ILE A 1 -20.83 -12.56 22.10
C ILE A 1 -21.94 -11.53 21.94
N GLY A 2 -21.60 -10.23 22.06
CA GLY A 2 -22.59 -9.20 22.44
C GLY A 2 -22.27 -7.79 21.97
N GLY A 3 -21.57 -7.64 20.84
CA GLY A 3 -21.34 -6.34 20.21
C GLY A 3 -20.32 -5.44 20.89
N SER A 4 -19.55 -5.92 21.87
CA SER A 4 -18.43 -5.23 22.50
C SER A 4 -17.24 -6.16 22.66
N GLU A 5 -16.03 -5.62 22.60
CA GLU A 5 -14.82 -6.39 22.82
C GLU A 5 -14.53 -6.64 24.31
N ALA A 6 -13.80 -7.71 24.57
CA ALA A 6 -13.43 -8.19 25.90
C ALA A 6 -12.05 -8.84 25.85
N ILE A 7 -11.32 -8.82 26.97
CA ILE A 7 -10.03 -9.49 27.09
C ILE A 7 -10.24 -10.81 27.81
N TRP A 8 -9.75 -11.90 27.22
CA TRP A 8 -9.88 -13.26 27.75
C TRP A 8 -8.50 -13.90 27.94
N ARG A 9 -8.42 -14.81 28.91
CA ARG A 9 -7.27 -15.68 29.16
C ARG A 9 -7.71 -17.12 29.02
N PHE A 10 -6.99 -17.87 28.19
CA PHE A 10 -7.21 -19.31 28.04
C PHE A 10 -6.01 -20.07 28.59
N PRO A 11 -6.21 -21.26 29.19
CA PRO A 11 -5.12 -22.17 29.49
C PRO A 11 -4.38 -22.57 28.21
N ALA A 12 -3.05 -22.66 28.27
CA ALA A 12 -2.22 -22.92 27.10
C ALA A 12 -2.47 -24.31 26.49
N GLU A 13 -2.89 -25.28 27.30
CA GLU A 13 -3.28 -26.61 26.87
C GLU A 13 -4.68 -26.68 26.23
N GLY A 14 -5.38 -25.55 26.12
CA GLY A 14 -6.69 -25.45 25.45
C GLY A 14 -7.85 -26.00 26.27
N SER A 15 -7.67 -26.23 27.57
CA SER A 15 -8.72 -26.74 28.45
C SER A 15 -9.65 -25.63 28.97
N GLY A 16 -10.92 -25.95 29.23
CA GLY A 16 -11.88 -25.05 29.87
C GLY A 16 -12.48 -23.94 28.97
N SER A 17 -13.29 -23.07 29.58
CA SER A 17 -14.07 -22.03 28.87
C SER A 17 -13.34 -20.68 28.72
N GLY A 18 -12.09 -20.60 29.16
CA GLY A 18 -11.38 -19.34 29.35
C GLY A 18 -11.89 -18.52 30.55
N GLU A 19 -11.05 -17.61 31.02
CA GLU A 19 -11.37 -16.63 32.05
C GLU A 19 -11.44 -15.24 31.43
N ARG A 20 -12.56 -14.55 31.64
CA ARG A 20 -12.75 -13.18 31.18
C ARG A 20 -12.06 -12.21 32.13
N LEU A 21 -11.12 -11.43 31.61
CA LEU A 21 -10.28 -10.50 32.38
C LEU A 21 -10.83 -9.07 32.38
N LEU A 22 -11.44 -8.66 31.26
CA LEU A 22 -12.05 -7.34 31.07
C LEU A 22 -13.35 -7.49 30.28
N ASP A 23 -14.40 -6.82 30.74
CA ASP A 23 -15.69 -6.73 30.06
C ASP A 23 -15.83 -5.41 29.30
N ASN A 24 -16.57 -5.45 28.18
CA ASN A 24 -17.07 -4.31 27.42
C ASN A 24 -16.09 -3.13 27.34
N ALA A 25 -15.05 -3.26 26.52
CA ALA A 25 -14.09 -2.18 26.28
C ALA A 25 -14.73 -0.89 25.71
N GLY A 26 -15.98 -0.97 25.22
CA GLY A 26 -16.75 0.12 24.66
C GLY A 26 -16.28 0.58 23.27
N VAL A 27 -15.09 0.18 22.86
CA VAL A 27 -14.43 0.49 21.59
C VAL A 27 -13.48 -0.64 21.17
N ARG A 28 -13.06 -0.62 19.90
CA ARG A 28 -12.04 -1.51 19.36
C ARG A 28 -10.70 -1.38 20.11
N ILE A 29 -10.24 -2.49 20.69
CA ILE A 29 -8.88 -2.71 21.18
C ILE A 29 -7.99 -3.06 19.99
N TRP A 30 -6.81 -2.45 19.90
CA TRP A 30 -5.86 -2.72 18.83
C TRP A 30 -4.88 -3.80 19.21
N ASN A 31 -4.16 -3.63 20.31
CA ASN A 31 -3.11 -4.55 20.72
C ASN A 31 -3.13 -4.84 22.22
N LEU A 32 -2.57 -5.99 22.59
CA LEU A 32 -2.31 -6.38 23.97
C LEU A 32 -0.80 -6.56 24.18
N TYR A 33 -0.28 -5.94 25.23
CA TYR A 33 1.14 -5.93 25.59
C TYR A 33 1.30 -6.49 27.01
N LEU A 34 1.59 -7.79 27.11
CA LEU A 34 1.85 -8.45 28.39
C LEU A 34 3.17 -7.97 29.01
N SER A 35 3.16 -7.64 30.29
CA SER A 35 4.38 -7.31 31.03
C SER A 35 5.30 -8.53 31.17
N PRO A 36 6.63 -8.38 31.16
CA PRO A 36 7.57 -9.50 31.33
C PRO A 36 7.36 -10.34 32.60
N ASP A 37 6.86 -9.73 33.68
CA ASP A 37 6.50 -10.42 34.93
C ASP A 37 5.17 -11.18 34.87
N GLY A 38 4.40 -11.04 33.79
CA GLY A 38 3.10 -11.68 33.58
C GLY A 38 1.96 -11.15 34.45
N ASN A 39 2.14 -10.02 35.16
CA ASN A 39 1.17 -9.50 36.12
C ASN A 39 0.26 -8.40 35.56
N SER A 40 0.54 -7.85 34.39
CA SER A 40 -0.25 -6.77 33.81
C SER A 40 -0.30 -6.83 32.28
N ILE A 41 -1.38 -6.32 31.70
CA ILE A 41 -1.54 -6.17 30.25
C ILE A 41 -1.74 -4.68 29.98
N ALA A 42 -0.80 -4.07 29.26
CA ALA A 42 -1.08 -2.78 28.63
C ALA A 42 -1.86 -3.03 27.33
N PHE A 43 -2.77 -2.16 26.97
CA PHE A 43 -3.54 -2.27 25.73
C PHE A 43 -3.93 -0.90 25.22
N ASP A 44 -3.97 -0.76 23.90
CA ASP A 44 -4.39 0.47 23.23
C ASP A 44 -5.72 0.28 22.49
N ASP A 45 -6.42 1.38 22.27
CA ASP A 45 -7.74 1.35 21.64
C ASP A 45 -7.97 2.47 20.63
N LYS A 46 -9.07 2.34 19.89
CA LYS A 46 -9.48 3.27 18.84
C LYS A 46 -9.75 4.69 19.35
N GLN A 47 -9.97 4.92 20.64
CA GLN A 47 -10.07 6.28 21.18
C GLN A 47 -8.71 6.93 21.43
N GLY A 48 -7.61 6.24 21.10
CA GLY A 48 -6.25 6.71 21.35
C GLY A 48 -5.87 6.62 22.81
N ARG A 49 -6.46 5.70 23.59
CA ARG A 49 -6.09 5.49 25.00
C ARG A 49 -5.10 4.34 25.10
N LEU A 50 -4.04 4.52 25.89
CA LEU A 50 -3.19 3.44 26.38
C LEU A 50 -3.55 3.16 27.83
N GLN A 51 -3.99 1.93 28.10
CA GLN A 51 -4.51 1.52 29.39
C GLN A 51 -3.70 0.34 29.95
N LEU A 52 -3.76 0.14 31.27
CA LEU A 52 -3.11 -0.96 31.97
C LEU A 52 -4.13 -1.72 32.81
N LEU A 53 -4.29 -3.01 32.49
CA LEU A 53 -5.05 -3.98 33.26
C LEU A 53 -4.13 -4.73 34.23
N ASP A 54 -4.37 -4.57 35.53
CA ASP A 54 -3.73 -5.40 36.55
C ASP A 54 -4.44 -6.76 36.63
N LEU A 55 -3.71 -7.85 36.40
CA LEU A 55 -4.30 -9.18 36.26
C LEU A 55 -4.75 -9.79 37.59
N ARG A 56 -4.29 -9.26 38.73
CA ARG A 56 -4.66 -9.74 40.06
C ARG A 56 -5.91 -9.04 40.58
N THR A 57 -5.96 -7.72 40.42
CA THR A 57 -7.03 -6.86 40.97
C THR A 57 -8.15 -6.60 39.96
N ARG A 58 -7.92 -6.88 38.67
CA ARG A 58 -8.83 -6.57 37.55
C ARG A 58 -9.08 -5.07 37.36
N GLN A 59 -8.27 -4.22 37.99
CA GLN A 59 -8.40 -2.78 37.83
C GLN A 59 -7.72 -2.33 36.53
N VAL A 60 -8.43 -1.49 35.78
CA VAL A 60 -7.91 -0.78 34.61
C VAL A 60 -7.56 0.65 35.00
N ARG A 61 -6.41 1.13 34.56
CA ARG A 61 -6.02 2.54 34.65
C ARG A 61 -5.58 3.05 33.29
N GLU A 62 -5.90 4.29 32.97
CA GLU A 62 -5.34 4.98 31.80
C GLU A 62 -3.90 5.39 32.11
N LEU A 63 -2.96 4.93 31.30
CA LEU A 63 -1.56 5.34 31.38
C LEU A 63 -1.32 6.58 30.54
N ASP A 64 -1.93 6.65 29.36
CA ASP A 64 -1.73 7.75 28.41
C ASP A 64 -2.90 7.88 27.45
N ARG A 65 -3.00 9.05 26.83
CA ARG A 65 -3.97 9.35 25.79
C ARG A 65 -3.29 10.13 24.68
N SER A 66 -3.29 9.55 23.50
CA SER A 66 -2.81 10.18 22.28
C SER A 66 -3.69 11.36 21.90
N ARG A 67 -3.09 12.38 21.29
CA ARG A 67 -3.82 13.50 20.68
C ARG A 67 -4.74 13.04 19.56
N PHE A 68 -4.35 11.98 18.85
CA PHE A 68 -5.10 11.41 17.75
C PHE A 68 -5.79 10.13 18.18
N SER A 69 -7.04 10.00 17.78
CA SER A 69 -7.81 8.76 17.88
C SER A 69 -7.83 8.05 16.53
N GLY A 70 -8.40 6.86 16.50
CA GLY A 70 -8.56 6.05 15.32
C GLY A 70 -7.46 5.02 15.23
N ASN A 71 -6.89 4.97 14.04
CA ASN A 71 -5.96 3.95 13.62
C ASN A 71 -4.54 4.36 14.04
N GLU A 72 -3.78 3.44 14.63
CA GLU A 72 -2.34 3.63 14.89
C GLU A 72 -2.01 4.83 15.79
N ALA A 73 -2.91 5.17 16.72
CA ALA A 73 -2.63 6.19 17.74
C ALA A 73 -1.34 5.90 18.52
N TYR A 74 -0.96 4.62 18.62
CA TYR A 74 0.30 4.13 19.16
C TYR A 74 0.97 3.22 18.12
N ALA A 75 2.13 3.64 17.60
CA ALA A 75 2.90 2.87 16.63
C ALA A 75 3.63 1.68 17.27
N SER A 76 4.01 1.80 18.55
CA SER A 76 4.60 0.70 19.33
C SER A 76 4.53 0.98 20.83
N VAL A 77 4.41 -0.09 21.61
CA VAL A 77 4.44 -0.07 23.08
C VAL A 77 5.32 -1.24 23.54
N VAL A 78 6.37 -0.96 24.29
CA VAL A 78 7.36 -1.96 24.72
C VAL A 78 7.62 -1.81 26.21
N TRP A 79 7.54 -2.93 26.94
CA TRP A 79 7.86 -2.98 28.35
C TRP A 79 9.38 -3.00 28.59
N SER A 80 9.82 -2.33 29.65
CA SER A 80 11.16 -2.55 30.19
C SER A 80 11.29 -3.97 30.76
N PRO A 81 12.48 -4.59 30.77
CA PRO A 81 12.63 -5.99 31.21
C PRO A 81 12.24 -6.22 32.68
N ASP A 82 12.30 -5.18 33.51
CA ASP A 82 11.85 -5.19 34.90
C ASP A 82 10.34 -4.91 35.08
N SER A 83 9.57 -4.78 33.98
CA SER A 83 8.14 -4.47 34.02
C SER A 83 7.78 -3.17 34.76
N ARG A 84 8.71 -2.22 34.93
CA ARG A 84 8.47 -0.96 35.66
C ARG A 84 8.17 0.23 34.76
N HIS A 85 8.50 0.16 33.47
CA HIS A 85 8.33 1.25 32.53
C HIS A 85 7.81 0.75 31.19
N LEU A 86 7.21 1.64 30.41
CA LEU A 86 6.86 1.43 29.01
C LEU A 86 7.53 2.51 28.16
N ALA A 87 8.22 2.09 27.11
CA ALA A 87 8.61 2.97 26.01
C ALA A 87 7.56 2.87 24.91
N VAL A 88 7.12 4.03 24.43
CA VAL A 88 5.98 4.18 23.54
C VAL A 88 6.39 5.06 22.37
N ALA A 89 6.00 4.70 21.14
CA ALA A 89 6.07 5.59 19.99
C ALA A 89 4.65 6.02 19.59
N ARG A 90 4.39 7.32 19.56
CA ARG A 90 3.11 7.88 19.11
C ARG A 90 3.24 9.32 18.63
N ALA A 91 2.35 9.77 17.75
CA ALA A 91 2.27 11.18 17.38
C ALA A 91 1.57 12.02 18.48
N ASP A 92 2.04 13.25 18.68
CA ASP A 92 1.42 14.21 19.63
C ASP A 92 1.26 15.63 19.06
N SER A 93 1.68 15.85 17.81
CA SER A 93 1.61 17.16 17.14
C SER A 93 0.86 17.09 15.82
N SER A 94 0.44 18.24 15.30
CA SER A 94 -0.26 18.36 14.01
C SER A 94 0.57 17.91 12.80
N SER A 95 1.88 17.71 12.97
CA SER A 95 2.73 17.10 11.94
C SER A 95 2.58 15.58 11.85
N VAL A 96 1.85 14.96 12.78
CA VAL A 96 1.53 13.52 12.83
C VAL A 96 2.77 12.63 12.74
N ARG A 97 3.88 13.07 13.34
CA ARG A 97 5.12 12.29 13.44
C ARG A 97 5.24 11.64 14.80
N SER A 98 5.61 10.37 14.86
CA SER A 98 5.76 9.67 16.14
C SER A 98 6.96 10.19 16.92
N GLN A 99 6.71 10.40 18.20
CA GLN A 99 7.69 10.75 19.21
C GLN A 99 7.80 9.59 20.19
N LEU A 100 8.98 9.45 20.79
CA LEU A 100 9.18 8.50 21.88
C LEU A 100 8.69 9.10 23.19
N LEU A 101 8.00 8.28 23.97
CA LEU A 101 7.47 8.60 25.29
C LEU A 101 7.87 7.47 26.24
N LEU A 102 8.44 7.82 27.39
CA LEU A 102 8.69 6.89 28.48
C LEU A 102 7.66 7.12 29.59
N ILE A 103 7.04 6.04 30.05
CA ILE A 103 5.97 6.07 31.06
C ILE A 103 6.34 5.12 32.20
N ALA A 104 6.27 5.59 33.44
CA ALA A 104 6.33 4.71 34.60
C ALA A 104 5.06 3.84 34.68
N ARG A 105 5.17 2.57 35.07
CA ARG A 105 4.05 1.61 35.11
C ARG A 105 2.83 2.11 35.90
N ASP A 106 3.06 2.92 36.93
CA ASP A 106 1.97 3.47 37.74
C ASP A 106 1.24 4.65 37.08
N GLY A 107 1.80 5.21 35.99
CA GLY A 107 1.35 6.40 35.28
C GLY A 107 1.82 7.72 35.94
N GLY A 108 2.53 7.66 37.06
CA GLY A 108 2.89 8.82 37.88
C GLY A 108 3.98 9.71 37.28
N ARG A 109 4.78 9.18 36.34
CA ARG A 109 5.80 9.94 35.62
C ARG A 109 5.83 9.60 34.14
N LYS A 110 5.99 10.65 33.32
CA LYS A 110 6.14 10.56 31.87
C LYS A 110 7.24 11.49 31.39
N ALA A 111 7.93 11.13 30.31
CA ALA A 111 8.88 12.00 29.63
C ALA A 111 8.86 11.74 28.12
N VAL A 112 8.66 12.80 27.34
CA VAL A 112 8.85 12.76 25.88
C VAL A 112 10.36 12.75 25.62
N LEU A 113 10.82 11.73 24.90
CA LEU A 113 12.23 11.44 24.64
C LEU A 113 12.72 11.93 23.28
N SER A 114 11.81 12.24 22.35
CA SER A 114 12.15 12.82 21.05
C SER A 114 11.15 13.90 20.61
N SER A 115 11.60 14.85 19.81
CA SER A 115 10.75 15.91 19.22
C SER A 115 10.01 15.42 17.97
N ASP A 116 8.96 16.13 17.57
CA ASP A 116 8.22 15.92 16.32
C ASP A 116 8.93 16.45 15.05
N ARG A 117 10.18 16.92 15.18
CA ARG A 117 11.05 17.26 14.04
C ARG A 117 11.39 16.02 13.19
N TYR A 118 11.46 14.85 13.81
CA TYR A 118 11.84 13.60 13.18
C TYR A 118 10.89 12.48 13.62
N GLU A 119 10.55 11.59 12.70
CA GLU A 119 9.83 10.36 13.03
C GLU A 119 10.72 9.47 13.92
N SER A 120 10.17 8.93 15.01
CA SER A 120 10.86 8.01 15.92
C SER A 120 9.97 6.81 16.23
N SER A 121 10.50 5.60 16.08
CA SER A 121 9.73 4.35 16.20
C SER A 121 10.55 3.20 16.76
N SER A 122 9.89 2.05 16.97
CA SER A 122 10.52 0.77 17.34
C SER A 122 11.47 0.87 18.55
N PRO A 123 11.01 1.31 19.73
CA PRO A 123 11.85 1.33 20.92
C PRO A 123 12.17 -0.09 21.41
N ALA A 124 13.41 -0.32 21.87
CA ALA A 124 13.88 -1.59 22.42
C ALA A 124 14.82 -1.36 23.61
N PHE A 125 14.42 -1.84 24.78
CA PHE A 125 15.26 -1.79 25.98
C PHE A 125 16.40 -2.80 25.87
N SER A 126 17.60 -2.41 26.30
CA SER A 126 18.65 -3.36 26.61
C SER A 126 18.28 -4.17 27.85
N ARG A 127 18.75 -5.41 27.89
CA ARG A 127 18.46 -6.37 28.96
C ARG A 127 19.09 -6.01 30.28
N ASP A 128 20.23 -5.32 30.24
CA ASP A 128 20.91 -4.78 31.42
C ASP A 128 20.27 -3.48 31.97
N GLY A 129 19.20 -2.98 31.32
CA GLY A 129 18.48 -1.79 31.76
C GLY A 129 19.23 -0.47 31.59
N LYS A 130 20.33 -0.46 30.83
CA LYS A 130 21.17 0.72 30.63
C LYS A 130 20.81 1.55 29.41
N TRP A 131 20.20 0.95 28.39
CA TRP A 131 19.95 1.60 27.11
C TRP A 131 18.51 1.43 26.65
N LEU A 132 18.00 2.46 25.98
CA LEU A 132 16.82 2.38 25.13
C LEU A 132 17.27 2.64 23.70
N TYR A 133 17.31 1.60 22.88
CA TYR A 133 17.55 1.71 21.44
C TYR A 133 16.25 2.06 20.71
N PHE A 134 16.35 2.72 19.57
CA PHE A 134 15.20 3.06 18.74
C PHE A 134 15.60 3.41 17.32
N LEU A 135 14.62 3.46 16.42
CA LEU A 135 14.78 3.90 15.04
C LEU A 135 14.31 5.36 14.89
N SER A 136 14.99 6.16 14.08
CA SER A 136 14.53 7.51 13.76
C SER A 136 14.89 7.96 12.35
N GLU A 137 13.95 8.62 11.68
CA GLU A 137 14.14 9.16 10.33
C GLU A 137 14.86 10.51 10.38
N ARG A 138 16.19 10.48 10.39
CA ARG A 138 17.03 11.69 10.48
C ARG A 138 18.00 11.87 9.32
N SER A 139 18.09 10.89 8.42
CA SER A 139 18.88 10.97 7.19
C SER A 139 18.04 11.54 6.05
N PHE A 140 18.57 12.56 5.36
CA PHE A 140 17.90 13.22 4.23
C PHE A 140 18.85 13.36 3.06
N THR A 141 18.86 12.35 2.19
CA THR A 141 19.61 12.36 0.93
C THR A 141 18.62 12.37 -0.23
N ALA A 142 18.55 13.49 -0.95
CA ALA A 142 17.61 13.67 -2.06
C ALA A 142 18.09 12.96 -3.34
N THR A 143 17.21 12.17 -3.96
CA THR A 143 17.43 11.56 -5.28
C THR A 143 16.19 11.79 -6.17
N PRO A 144 16.30 12.46 -7.32
CA PRO A 144 17.50 13.11 -7.86
C PRO A 144 17.89 14.36 -7.04
N GLY A 145 19.19 14.70 -7.06
CA GLY A 145 19.73 15.86 -6.33
C GLY A 145 19.46 17.23 -6.99
N ALA A 146 18.73 17.26 -8.10
CA ALA A 146 18.41 18.45 -8.87
C ALA A 146 17.09 18.27 -9.65
N PRO A 147 16.44 19.36 -10.09
CA PRO A 147 15.19 19.28 -10.87
C PRO A 147 15.41 18.89 -12.35
N TRP A 148 16.67 18.71 -12.76
CA TRP A 148 17.04 18.30 -14.12
C TRP A 148 16.87 16.80 -14.33
N GLY A 149 16.84 16.37 -15.60
CA GLY A 149 16.74 14.97 -15.99
C GLY A 149 15.42 14.63 -16.67
N ASP A 150 15.44 13.51 -17.39
CA ASP A 150 14.25 12.99 -18.05
C ASP A 150 13.21 12.55 -17.02
N ARG A 151 11.93 12.80 -17.34
CA ARG A 151 10.76 12.36 -16.56
C ARG A 151 10.81 12.61 -15.04
N ASN A 152 11.48 13.70 -14.62
CA ASN A 152 11.70 13.98 -13.20
C ASN A 152 10.40 14.32 -12.46
N MET A 153 9.92 13.39 -11.62
CA MET A 153 8.72 13.56 -10.80
C MET A 153 8.95 14.29 -9.47
N GLY A 154 10.19 14.69 -9.15
CA GLY A 154 10.57 15.36 -7.92
C GLY A 154 11.57 14.55 -7.07
N PRO A 155 12.21 15.19 -6.08
CA PRO A 155 13.16 14.51 -5.20
C PRO A 155 12.45 13.52 -4.26
N VAL A 156 13.01 12.33 -4.15
CA VAL A 156 12.64 11.29 -3.16
C VAL A 156 13.76 11.21 -2.12
N PHE A 157 13.38 10.98 -0.86
CA PHE A 157 14.30 10.76 0.25
C PHE A 157 14.17 9.32 0.71
N ASP A 158 15.04 8.46 0.17
CA ASP A 158 15.11 7.05 0.54
C ASP A 158 16.15 6.83 1.66
N ARG A 159 16.09 5.68 2.34
CA ARG A 159 17.04 5.29 3.40
C ARG A 159 17.16 6.35 4.51
N ARG A 160 16.02 6.75 5.06
CA ARG A 160 15.93 7.83 6.05
C ARG A 160 16.24 7.38 7.48
N THR A 161 16.15 6.08 7.75
CA THR A 161 16.16 5.53 9.10
C THR A 161 17.57 5.25 9.60
N LEU A 162 17.89 5.78 10.77
CA LEU A 162 19.11 5.52 11.54
C LEU A 162 18.76 4.86 12.87
N VAL A 163 19.74 4.22 13.51
CA VAL A 163 19.59 3.59 14.83
C VAL A 163 20.19 4.51 15.90
N TYR A 164 19.42 4.76 16.96
CA TYR A 164 19.83 5.61 18.08
C TYR A 164 19.75 4.86 19.40
N ALA A 165 20.46 5.36 20.41
CA ALA A 165 20.44 4.84 21.77
C ALA A 165 20.33 6.00 22.79
N LEU A 166 19.47 5.84 23.79
CA LEU A 166 19.41 6.73 24.95
C LEU A 166 20.00 6.01 26.17
N ALA A 167 20.97 6.65 26.84
CA ALA A 167 21.49 6.13 28.09
C ALA A 167 20.49 6.39 29.24
N LEU A 168 20.00 5.33 29.87
CA LEU A 168 19.00 5.41 30.95
C LEU A 168 19.61 5.87 32.28
N GLN A 169 20.93 5.77 32.43
CA GLN A 169 21.71 6.35 33.52
C GLN A 169 22.78 7.32 32.97
N PRO A 170 23.21 8.34 33.75
CA PRO A 170 24.29 9.23 33.35
C PRO A 170 25.66 8.56 33.46
N GLY A 171 26.63 9.02 32.66
CA GLY A 171 28.04 8.65 32.80
C GLY A 171 28.39 7.22 32.36
N ILE A 172 27.47 6.48 31.75
CA ILE A 172 27.76 5.15 31.20
C ILE A 172 28.45 5.27 29.84
N ARG A 173 29.40 4.38 29.57
CA ARG A 173 30.14 4.31 28.31
C ARG A 173 29.22 3.79 27.18
N PHE A 174 29.17 4.48 26.05
CA PHE A 174 28.36 4.06 24.90
C PHE A 174 28.95 2.79 24.26
N PRO A 175 28.18 1.69 24.08
CA PRO A 175 28.74 0.41 23.65
C PRO A 175 29.46 0.44 22.30
N PHE A 176 29.06 1.34 21.41
CA PHE A 176 29.63 1.45 20.06
C PHE A 176 30.76 2.47 19.95
N GLN A 177 31.13 3.14 21.05
CA GLN A 177 32.23 4.11 21.00
C GLN A 177 33.57 3.37 20.86
N PRO A 178 34.49 3.84 20.00
CA PRO A 178 35.82 3.25 19.87
C PRO A 178 36.55 3.09 21.20
N VAL A 179 37.49 2.14 21.28
CA VAL A 179 38.35 1.98 22.47
C VAL A 179 39.19 3.26 22.66
N ASP A 180 39.14 3.81 23.87
CA ASP A 180 40.02 4.90 24.36
C ASP A 180 40.62 4.56 25.74
N GLU A 181 41.40 5.47 26.34
CA GLU A 181 42.07 5.30 27.64
C GLU A 181 41.11 5.14 28.83
N LEU A 182 39.80 5.39 28.63
CA LEU A 182 38.74 5.19 29.62
C LEU A 182 37.98 3.86 29.41
N SER A 183 38.40 3.05 28.44
CA SER A 183 37.86 1.70 28.24
C SER A 183 38.22 0.82 29.43
N PRO A 184 37.30 -0.03 29.92
CA PRO A 184 37.68 -1.11 30.83
C PRO A 184 38.78 -1.96 30.16
N PRO A 185 39.82 -2.41 30.88
CA PRO A 185 40.81 -3.32 30.31
C PRO A 185 40.13 -4.58 29.78
N ASP A 186 40.49 -5.01 28.56
CA ASP A 186 39.90 -6.15 27.85
C ASP A 186 39.73 -7.35 28.78
N SER A 187 38.48 -7.66 29.13
CA SER A 187 38.13 -8.86 29.88
C SER A 187 37.96 -10.06 28.95
N ASP A 188 38.90 -10.25 28.02
CA ASP A 188 38.97 -11.43 27.15
C ASP A 188 40.31 -12.16 27.37
N LYS A 189 40.31 -12.98 28.42
CA LYS A 189 40.94 -14.30 28.38
C LYS A 189 39.98 -15.31 28.99
N ASP A 190 39.52 -16.23 28.14
CA ASP A 190 39.08 -17.59 28.46
C ASP A 190 38.99 -17.94 29.95
N SER A 191 37.78 -17.90 30.51
CA SER A 191 37.41 -18.84 31.57
C SER A 191 36.49 -19.90 30.97
N LYS A 192 37.12 -20.98 30.48
CA LYS A 192 36.48 -22.29 30.38
C LYS A 192 36.14 -22.78 31.79
N ASP A 193 35.04 -23.52 31.85
CA ASP A 193 34.52 -24.33 32.95
C ASP A 193 33.94 -23.56 34.14
N ASP A 194 32.61 -23.44 34.16
CA ASP A 194 31.88 -24.30 35.08
C ASP A 194 30.47 -24.64 34.57
N LYS A 195 30.25 -25.95 34.36
CA LYS A 195 28.93 -26.54 34.32
C LYS A 195 28.45 -26.61 35.77
N ASP A 196 27.40 -25.88 36.12
CA ASP A 196 26.32 -26.54 36.85
C ASP A 196 24.99 -25.80 36.84
N LYS A 197 23.96 -26.63 36.94
CA LYS A 197 22.54 -26.41 36.75
C LYS A 197 21.96 -25.18 37.47
N ALA A 198 21.25 -24.34 36.72
CA ALA A 198 20.13 -23.56 37.24
C ALA A 198 18.88 -23.93 36.45
N ALA A 199 18.05 -24.75 37.07
CA ALA A 199 16.73 -25.13 36.57
C ALA A 199 15.78 -23.93 36.59
N ASP A 200 14.91 -23.90 35.59
CA ASP A 200 13.76 -23.01 35.42
C ASP A 200 12.98 -22.76 36.72
N LYS A 201 12.92 -21.49 37.11
CA LYS A 201 11.78 -20.89 37.80
C LYS A 201 11.46 -19.56 37.11
N PRO A 202 10.25 -19.36 36.56
CA PRO A 202 9.79 -18.03 36.20
C PRO A 202 9.37 -17.28 37.47
N SER A 203 9.43 -15.94 37.45
CA SER A 203 8.96 -15.01 38.51
C SER A 203 9.98 -14.52 39.56
N SER A 204 11.01 -13.79 39.11
CA SER A 204 11.48 -12.62 39.87
C SER A 204 11.92 -11.52 38.90
N THR A 205 11.38 -10.32 39.08
CA THR A 205 11.75 -9.13 38.31
C THR A 205 13.27 -8.89 38.37
N PRO A 206 13.97 -8.77 37.22
CA PRO A 206 15.42 -8.51 37.23
C PRO A 206 15.72 -7.20 37.97
N ASN A 207 16.73 -7.23 38.85
CA ASN A 207 17.14 -6.05 39.62
C ASN A 207 18.01 -5.14 38.75
N LEU A 208 17.37 -4.34 37.90
CA LEU A 208 18.03 -3.42 36.96
C LEU A 208 18.32 -2.06 37.62
N PRO A 209 19.33 -1.31 37.14
CA PRO A 209 19.57 0.06 37.57
C PRO A 209 18.33 0.93 37.35
N ALA A 210 18.04 1.84 38.30
CA ALA A 210 16.93 2.76 38.15
C ALA A 210 17.15 3.70 36.94
N ILE A 211 16.08 4.03 36.22
CA ILE A 211 16.13 5.07 35.20
C ILE A 211 16.28 6.42 35.88
N VAL A 212 17.35 7.14 35.52
CA VAL A 212 17.52 8.54 35.89
C VAL A 212 16.79 9.35 34.83
N TRP A 213 15.79 10.14 35.22
CA TRP A 213 14.92 10.83 34.26
C TRP A 213 15.45 12.20 33.82
N ASP A 214 16.16 12.88 34.72
CA ASP A 214 16.66 14.23 34.47
C ASP A 214 17.77 14.15 33.42
N GLY A 215 17.70 15.01 32.40
CA GLY A 215 18.63 15.00 31.27
C GLY A 215 18.55 13.73 30.39
N LEU A 216 17.44 12.98 30.37
CA LEU A 216 17.30 11.79 29.49
C LEU A 216 17.53 12.14 28.02
N VAL A 217 16.87 13.18 27.52
CA VAL A 217 16.93 13.61 26.11
C VAL A 217 18.35 14.04 25.69
N GLU A 218 19.14 14.53 26.64
CA GLU A 218 20.52 15.00 26.41
C GLU A 218 21.51 13.82 26.27
N ARG A 219 21.11 12.61 26.66
CA ARG A 219 21.94 11.40 26.65
C ARG A 219 21.74 10.54 25.39
N LEU A 220 21.57 11.21 24.25
CA LEU A 220 21.31 10.59 22.96
C LEU A 220 22.62 10.27 22.22
N PHE A 221 22.72 9.05 21.71
CA PHE A 221 23.82 8.57 20.88
C PHE A 221 23.30 8.02 19.56
N GLU A 222 24.04 8.25 18.49
CA GLU A 222 23.83 7.60 17.20
C GLU A 222 24.66 6.31 17.15
N VAL A 223 24.02 5.19 16.83
CA VAL A 223 24.71 3.93 16.58
C VAL A 223 25.39 4.04 15.21
N PRO A 224 26.67 3.63 15.06
CA PRO A 224 27.43 3.75 13.82
C PRO A 224 26.97 2.74 12.76
N GLN A 225 25.70 2.82 12.38
CA GLN A 225 25.04 2.03 11.36
C GLN A 225 24.57 2.97 10.26
N SER A 226 25.01 2.72 9.03
CA SER A 226 24.59 3.46 7.84
C SER A 226 23.07 3.53 7.73
N ALA A 227 22.53 4.63 7.20
CA ALA A 227 21.08 4.80 7.08
C ALA A 227 20.46 3.78 6.11
N GLY A 228 19.24 3.32 6.41
CA GLY A 228 18.49 2.34 5.63
C GLY A 228 16.98 2.50 5.77
N ASN A 229 16.23 1.48 5.37
CA ASN A 229 14.78 1.43 5.46
C ASN A 229 14.37 0.46 6.57
N TYR A 230 14.77 0.83 7.80
CA TYR A 230 14.68 -0.06 8.95
C TYR A 230 13.30 -0.04 9.61
N ALA A 231 12.86 -1.20 10.10
CA ALA A 231 11.65 -1.38 10.89
C ALA A 231 11.83 -2.49 11.94
N SER A 232 10.92 -2.54 12.91
CA SER A 232 10.81 -3.63 13.90
C SER A 232 12.12 -3.90 14.63
N LEU A 233 12.64 -2.92 15.38
CA LEU A 233 13.87 -3.08 16.16
C LEU A 233 13.64 -3.88 17.45
N SER A 234 14.54 -4.81 17.77
CA SER A 234 14.62 -5.50 19.05
C SER A 234 16.06 -5.69 19.50
N ALA A 235 16.29 -5.91 20.80
CA ALA A 235 17.62 -6.12 21.38
C ALA A 235 17.67 -7.35 22.30
N ASP A 236 18.76 -8.11 22.19
CA ASP A 236 19.21 -9.05 23.21
C ASP A 236 20.42 -8.46 23.99
N ASP A 237 21.14 -9.30 24.74
CA ASP A 237 22.31 -8.86 25.53
C ASP A 237 23.51 -8.42 24.68
N LYS A 238 23.60 -8.90 23.44
CA LYS A 238 24.80 -8.83 22.60
C LYS A 238 24.53 -8.21 21.23
N ARG A 239 23.29 -8.12 20.77
CA ARG A 239 22.94 -7.77 19.39
C ARG A 239 21.62 -7.00 19.30
N LEU A 240 21.57 -6.14 18.29
CA LEU A 240 20.35 -5.55 17.75
C LEU A 240 19.86 -6.38 16.57
N TYR A 241 18.54 -6.46 16.40
CA TYR A 241 17.87 -7.07 15.27
C TYR A 241 16.88 -6.07 14.69
N PHE A 242 16.77 -6.00 13.37
CA PHE A 242 15.81 -5.13 12.68
C PHE A 242 15.59 -5.61 11.24
N LEU A 243 14.42 -5.33 10.67
CA LEU A 243 14.14 -5.56 9.26
C LEU A 243 14.70 -4.41 8.42
N ASP A 244 15.22 -4.72 7.24
CA ASP A 244 15.62 -3.75 6.23
C ASP A 244 14.97 -4.09 4.88
N ARG A 245 14.16 -3.17 4.35
CA ARG A 245 13.49 -3.36 3.05
C ARG A 245 14.42 -3.18 1.85
N GLY A 246 15.58 -2.54 2.01
CA GLY A 246 16.39 -2.12 0.86
C GLY A 246 15.65 -1.11 -0.04
N THR A 247 16.09 -1.00 -1.30
CA THR A 247 15.59 -0.01 -2.28
C THR A 247 14.97 -0.64 -3.53
N ASP A 248 15.07 -1.95 -3.68
CA ASP A 248 14.47 -2.67 -4.80
C ASP A 248 12.94 -2.73 -4.61
N PRO A 249 12.13 -2.21 -5.54
CA PRO A 249 10.66 -2.31 -5.47
C PRO A 249 10.14 -3.74 -5.39
N ASP A 250 10.83 -4.70 -6.00
CA ASP A 250 10.49 -6.11 -5.98
C ASP A 250 11.21 -6.87 -4.85
N GLY A 251 12.12 -6.18 -4.15
CA GLY A 251 12.91 -6.72 -3.06
C GLY A 251 12.07 -7.01 -1.81
N HIS A 252 12.35 -8.13 -1.16
CA HIS A 252 11.73 -8.51 0.10
C HIS A 252 12.58 -8.03 1.29
N PRO A 253 11.97 -7.65 2.42
CA PRO A 253 12.75 -7.27 3.59
C PRO A 253 13.64 -8.41 4.06
N ALA A 254 14.81 -8.06 4.59
CA ALA A 254 15.74 -8.99 5.22
C ALA A 254 15.89 -8.67 6.70
N LEU A 255 16.01 -9.70 7.53
CA LEU A 255 16.38 -9.51 8.93
C LEU A 255 17.88 -9.25 9.02
N LYS A 256 18.24 -8.13 9.61
CA LYS A 256 19.62 -7.72 9.90
C LYS A 256 19.94 -7.95 11.37
N THR A 257 21.22 -8.14 11.66
CA THR A 257 21.72 -8.21 13.03
C THR A 257 23.03 -7.43 13.18
N LEU A 258 23.13 -6.64 14.25
CA LEU A 258 24.27 -5.81 14.56
C LEU A 258 24.80 -6.14 15.95
N ALA A 259 26.10 -6.41 16.09
CA ALA A 259 26.71 -6.64 17.40
C ALA A 259 26.69 -5.35 18.24
N ILE A 260 26.28 -5.44 19.50
CA ILE A 260 26.40 -4.35 20.47
C ILE A 260 27.83 -4.36 20.98
N GLY A 261 28.65 -3.48 20.43
CA GLY A 261 30.07 -3.39 20.76
C GLY A 261 30.79 -2.40 19.85
N ASN A 262 32.08 -2.23 20.07
CA ASN A 262 32.92 -1.21 19.46
C ASN A 262 33.80 -1.73 18.31
N ALA A 263 33.50 -2.92 17.78
CA ALA A 263 34.24 -3.52 16.68
C ALA A 263 34.11 -2.76 15.34
N GLY A 264 33.13 -1.85 15.24
CA GLY A 264 32.93 -1.02 14.04
C GLY A 264 32.26 -1.76 12.87
N ASP A 265 31.68 -2.93 13.13
CA ASP A 265 31.01 -3.75 12.11
C ASP A 265 29.66 -3.14 11.69
N GLU A 266 29.36 -3.15 10.38
CA GLU A 266 28.00 -2.91 9.90
C GLU A 266 27.09 -4.12 10.17
N ALA A 267 25.78 -3.89 10.17
CA ALA A 267 24.81 -4.95 10.38
C ALA A 267 24.91 -6.04 9.30
N GLU A 268 25.02 -7.29 9.76
CA GLU A 268 25.05 -8.47 8.89
C GLU A 268 23.62 -8.87 8.49
N THR A 269 23.48 -9.53 7.33
CA THR A 269 22.21 -10.16 6.97
C THR A 269 22.07 -11.47 7.73
N PHE A 270 21.14 -11.55 8.68
CA PHE A 270 20.84 -12.77 9.40
C PHE A 270 20.13 -13.77 8.47
N ILE A 271 19.05 -13.33 7.80
CA ILE A 271 18.32 -14.11 6.80
C ILE A 271 17.51 -13.19 5.87
N LYS A 272 17.40 -13.55 4.58
CA LYS A 272 16.64 -12.81 3.56
C LYS A 272 15.15 -13.17 3.57
N ASP A 273 14.33 -12.43 2.83
CA ASP A 273 12.88 -12.63 2.60
C ASP A 273 12.11 -12.94 3.88
N VAL A 274 12.16 -12.01 4.82
CA VAL A 274 11.44 -12.05 6.11
C VAL A 274 10.39 -10.95 6.09
N SER A 275 9.12 -11.32 6.17
CA SER A 275 8.01 -10.36 6.25
C SER A 275 7.76 -9.87 7.68
N GLY A 276 8.18 -10.63 8.69
CA GLY A 276 8.07 -10.28 10.10
C GLY A 276 8.90 -11.18 11.00
N TYR A 277 9.21 -10.71 12.21
CA TYR A 277 9.88 -11.52 13.21
C TYR A 277 9.52 -11.11 14.63
N GLN A 278 9.80 -12.00 15.59
CA GLN A 278 9.70 -11.72 17.02
C GLN A 278 10.87 -12.35 17.77
N LEU A 279 11.51 -11.58 18.65
CA LEU A 279 12.52 -12.06 19.59
C LEU A 279 11.84 -12.56 20.87
N SER A 280 12.27 -13.72 21.37
CA SER A 280 11.75 -14.29 22.61
C SER A 280 12.04 -13.41 23.83
N VAL A 281 11.22 -13.56 24.88
CA VAL A 281 11.37 -12.80 26.13
C VAL A 281 12.70 -13.09 26.82
N ASP A 282 13.34 -14.23 26.60
CA ASP A 282 14.69 -14.51 27.12
C ASP A 282 15.83 -14.11 26.16
N GLY A 283 15.50 -13.58 24.97
CA GLY A 283 16.47 -13.15 23.96
C GLY A 283 17.18 -14.28 23.22
N LYS A 284 16.80 -15.55 23.42
CA LYS A 284 17.53 -16.71 22.87
C LYS A 284 17.00 -17.23 21.54
N LYS A 285 15.74 -16.93 21.20
CA LYS A 285 15.07 -17.48 20.01
C LYS A 285 14.43 -16.38 19.17
N LEU A 286 14.41 -16.58 17.87
CA LEU A 286 13.69 -15.77 16.90
C LEU A 286 12.58 -16.62 16.26
N LEU A 287 11.34 -16.13 16.32
CA LEU A 287 10.27 -16.55 15.43
C LEU A 287 10.33 -15.69 14.17
N LEU A 288 10.41 -16.29 13.00
CA LEU A 288 10.51 -15.63 11.70
C LEU A 288 9.32 -16.01 10.83
N ALA A 289 8.75 -15.05 10.12
CA ALA A 289 7.82 -15.30 9.02
C ALA A 289 8.53 -15.01 7.70
N LYS A 290 8.64 -16.02 6.83
CA LYS A 290 9.16 -15.84 5.48
C LYS A 290 8.16 -15.06 4.63
N TRP A 291 8.69 -14.28 3.69
CA TRP A 291 7.88 -13.59 2.70
C TRP A 291 7.17 -14.61 1.80
N ALA A 292 5.92 -14.31 1.44
CA ALA A 292 5.14 -15.01 0.43
C ALA A 292 4.28 -13.99 -0.33
N ALA A 293 3.97 -14.29 -1.60
CA ALA A 293 3.16 -13.41 -2.44
C ALA A 293 1.72 -13.24 -1.92
N SER A 294 1.21 -14.24 -1.19
CA SER A 294 -0.10 -14.23 -0.55
C SER A 294 -0.05 -14.98 0.78
N GLY A 295 -0.78 -14.49 1.77
CA GLY A 295 -0.84 -15.10 3.10
C GLY A 295 0.46 -14.98 3.88
N VAL A 296 0.64 -15.85 4.87
CA VAL A 296 1.87 -15.96 5.65
C VAL A 296 2.73 -17.07 5.05
N GLY A 297 4.00 -16.78 4.76
CA GLY A 297 4.95 -17.80 4.32
C GLY A 297 5.37 -18.74 5.45
N ASP A 298 6.41 -19.51 5.23
CA ASP A 298 6.93 -20.44 6.24
C ASP A 298 7.29 -19.73 7.55
N LEU A 299 6.77 -20.25 8.66
CA LEU A 299 7.16 -19.84 10.01
C LEU A 299 8.34 -20.67 10.50
N LEU A 300 9.39 -20.01 11.00
CA LEU A 300 10.62 -20.64 11.48
C LEU A 300 10.91 -20.23 12.92
N ILE A 301 11.38 -21.17 13.76
CA ILE A 301 11.95 -20.86 15.08
C ILE A 301 13.43 -21.22 15.05
N VAL A 302 14.29 -20.21 15.23
CA VAL A 302 15.76 -20.36 15.19
C VAL A 302 16.42 -19.75 16.44
N ASP A 303 17.68 -20.12 16.69
CA ASP A 303 18.49 -19.44 17.70
C ASP A 303 18.79 -18.00 17.29
N ALA A 304 18.67 -17.08 18.25
CA ALA A 304 19.19 -15.73 18.09
C ALA A 304 20.72 -15.76 18.09
N GLY A 305 21.33 -14.99 17.19
CA GLY A 305 22.79 -14.84 17.14
C GLY A 305 23.24 -13.99 15.97
N ALA A 306 24.52 -14.13 15.62
CA ALA A 306 25.13 -13.42 14.48
C ALA A 306 24.67 -13.98 13.13
N LYS A 307 24.44 -15.29 13.03
CA LYS A 307 24.11 -15.97 11.78
C LYS A 307 22.94 -16.92 11.99
N ALA A 308 22.07 -17.00 10.99
CA ALA A 308 21.03 -18.01 10.96
C ALA A 308 21.63 -19.43 10.83
N PRO A 309 20.91 -20.47 11.27
CA PRO A 309 21.32 -21.85 11.02
C PRO A 309 21.47 -22.14 9.52
N GLU A 310 22.50 -22.91 9.12
CA GLU A 310 22.73 -23.28 7.71
C GLU A 310 21.60 -24.13 7.11
N LYS A 311 20.88 -24.89 7.95
CA LYS A 311 19.78 -25.76 7.55
C LYS A 311 18.50 -25.33 8.27
N LEU A 312 17.51 -24.89 7.50
CA LEU A 312 16.24 -24.36 8.03
C LEU A 312 15.13 -25.41 8.12
N ASP A 313 15.29 -26.58 7.49
CA ASP A 313 14.23 -27.61 7.41
C ASP A 313 13.71 -28.04 8.79
N LYS A 314 14.60 -28.13 9.78
CA LYS A 314 14.26 -28.49 11.17
C LYS A 314 13.72 -27.33 11.99
N SER A 315 13.83 -26.11 11.49
CA SER A 315 13.36 -24.89 12.15
C SER A 315 11.94 -24.53 11.76
N LYS A 316 11.40 -25.13 10.69
CA LYS A 316 10.05 -24.89 10.21
C LYS A 316 9.00 -25.40 11.20
N LEU A 317 8.06 -24.52 11.54
CA LEU A 317 6.91 -24.87 12.36
C LEU A 317 5.96 -25.77 11.55
N ARG A 318 5.67 -26.96 12.09
CA ARG A 318 4.78 -27.94 11.45
C ARG A 318 3.32 -27.61 11.70
N LEU A 319 2.78 -26.71 10.89
CA LEU A 319 1.36 -26.34 10.93
C LEU A 319 0.47 -27.36 10.20
N ASP A 320 1.02 -28.13 9.26
CA ASP A 320 0.27 -29.12 8.47
C ASP A 320 -0.29 -30.28 9.30
N ASP A 321 0.18 -30.49 10.53
CA ASP A 321 -0.37 -31.48 11.46
C ASP A 321 -1.61 -30.95 12.21
N TRP A 322 -1.84 -29.64 12.21
CA TRP A 322 -2.93 -29.02 12.94
C TRP A 322 -4.23 -29.16 12.14
N ARG A 323 -5.32 -29.44 12.85
CA ARG A 323 -6.68 -29.45 12.29
C ARG A 323 -7.55 -28.57 13.16
N LEU A 324 -8.17 -27.57 12.56
CA LEU A 324 -9.13 -26.72 13.23
C LEU A 324 -10.52 -27.34 13.08
N ALA A 325 -11.21 -27.55 14.21
CA ALA A 325 -12.61 -27.92 14.20
C ALA A 325 -13.44 -26.65 14.11
N ILE A 326 -13.91 -26.33 12.90
CA ILE A 326 -14.73 -25.15 12.63
C ILE A 326 -16.19 -25.59 12.51
N GLU A 327 -17.08 -24.89 13.19
CA GLU A 327 -18.52 -25.01 12.98
C GLU A 327 -18.98 -23.82 12.13
N PRO A 328 -19.21 -23.99 10.82
CA PRO A 328 -19.43 -22.86 9.91
C PRO A 328 -20.57 -21.95 10.37
N SER A 329 -21.68 -22.51 10.83
CA SER A 329 -22.82 -21.71 11.31
C SER A 329 -22.47 -20.80 12.51
N ALA A 330 -21.60 -21.26 13.41
CA ALA A 330 -21.14 -20.48 14.56
C ALA A 330 -20.14 -19.41 14.14
N GLU A 331 -19.21 -19.74 13.23
CA GLU A 331 -18.23 -18.82 12.67
C GLU A 331 -18.90 -17.71 11.86
N TRP A 332 -19.82 -18.06 10.95
CA TRP A 332 -20.57 -17.10 10.14
C TRP A 332 -21.42 -16.15 11.00
N ARG A 333 -22.01 -16.66 12.09
CA ARG A 333 -22.68 -15.82 13.07
C ARG A 333 -21.72 -14.83 13.73
N GLN A 334 -20.51 -15.26 14.06
CA GLN A 334 -19.48 -14.38 14.61
C GLN A 334 -19.06 -13.33 13.57
N MET A 335 -18.82 -13.72 12.33
CA MET A 335 -18.42 -12.83 11.23
C MET A 335 -19.49 -11.78 10.91
N PHE A 336 -20.76 -12.16 10.85
CA PHE A 336 -21.88 -11.22 10.69
C PHE A 336 -21.90 -10.17 11.81
N LEU A 337 -21.73 -10.61 13.07
CA LEU A 337 -21.70 -9.71 14.22
C LEU A 337 -20.47 -8.80 14.21
N ASP A 338 -19.34 -9.29 13.71
CA ASP A 338 -18.12 -8.51 13.54
C ASP A 338 -18.28 -7.47 12.43
N ALA A 339 -18.82 -7.84 11.26
CA ALA A 339 -19.13 -6.90 10.19
C ALA A 339 -20.08 -5.79 10.66
N TRP A 340 -21.14 -6.15 11.40
CA TRP A 340 -22.05 -5.20 12.03
C TRP A 340 -21.34 -4.27 13.02
N ARG A 341 -20.50 -4.83 13.90
CA ARG A 341 -19.74 -4.07 14.91
C ARG A 341 -18.75 -3.12 14.25
N MET A 342 -18.03 -3.59 13.22
CA MET A 342 -17.04 -2.81 12.49
C MET A 342 -17.70 -1.61 11.79
N HIS A 343 -18.87 -1.77 11.17
CA HIS A 343 -19.58 -0.62 10.59
C HIS A 343 -19.94 0.44 11.65
N ARG A 344 -20.46 0.01 12.80
CA ARG A 344 -20.75 0.91 13.92
C ARG A 344 -19.51 1.65 14.42
N GLU A 345 -18.39 0.93 14.52
CA GLU A 345 -17.18 1.47 15.11
C GLU A 345 -16.37 2.32 14.13
N PHE A 346 -16.41 2.01 12.83
CA PHE A 346 -15.57 2.61 11.79
C PHE A 346 -16.26 3.57 10.83
N SER A 347 -17.59 3.64 10.82
CA SER A 347 -18.27 4.66 10.03
C SER A 347 -17.79 6.06 10.39
N PHE A 348 -17.56 6.89 9.38
CA PHE A 348 -17.26 8.31 9.56
C PHE A 348 -18.38 9.06 10.29
N ASP A 349 -19.62 8.56 10.20
CA ASP A 349 -20.80 9.12 10.84
C ASP A 349 -21.24 8.21 12.00
N PRO A 350 -20.96 8.59 13.26
CA PRO A 350 -21.39 7.84 14.44
C PRO A 350 -22.91 7.71 14.57
N ALA A 351 -23.68 8.61 13.94
CA ALA A 351 -25.14 8.53 13.90
C ALA A 351 -25.66 7.55 12.85
N MET A 352 -24.77 6.91 12.07
CA MET A 352 -25.10 5.92 11.04
C MET A 352 -26.15 6.45 10.05
N ARG A 353 -26.06 7.74 9.68
CA ARG A 353 -27.02 8.46 8.82
C ARG A 353 -28.46 8.46 9.34
N GLY A 354 -28.62 8.31 10.65
CA GLY A 354 -29.93 8.22 11.31
C GLY A 354 -30.57 6.83 11.25
N VAL A 355 -29.88 5.83 10.71
CA VAL A 355 -30.34 4.43 10.70
C VAL A 355 -30.19 3.84 12.09
N ASP A 356 -31.26 3.21 12.61
CA ASP A 356 -31.16 2.41 13.84
C ASP A 356 -30.38 1.12 13.55
N TRP A 357 -29.06 1.21 13.74
CA TRP A 357 -28.15 0.13 13.41
C TRP A 357 -28.36 -1.13 14.27
N ASN A 358 -28.91 -1.00 15.48
CA ASN A 358 -29.28 -2.16 16.29
C ASN A 358 -30.51 -2.86 15.71
N ALA A 359 -31.54 -2.09 15.30
CA ALA A 359 -32.73 -2.64 14.66
C ALA A 359 -32.40 -3.33 13.33
N VAL A 360 -31.43 -2.81 12.55
CA VAL A 360 -30.91 -3.49 11.35
C VAL A 360 -30.35 -4.86 11.72
N ARG A 361 -29.46 -4.96 12.71
CA ARG A 361 -28.94 -6.27 13.15
C ARG A 361 -30.07 -7.23 13.53
N GLU A 362 -31.03 -6.78 14.30
CA GLU A 362 -32.16 -7.61 14.77
C GLU A 362 -33.01 -8.13 13.62
N ARG A 363 -33.15 -7.36 12.53
CA ARG A 363 -33.83 -7.78 11.30
C ARG A 363 -33.06 -8.84 10.52
N TYR A 364 -31.74 -8.65 10.34
CA TYR A 364 -30.93 -9.49 9.46
C TYR A 364 -30.36 -10.74 10.15
N GLN A 365 -30.03 -10.66 11.44
CA GLN A 365 -29.39 -11.76 12.18
C GLN A 365 -30.17 -13.09 12.14
N PRO A 366 -31.52 -13.13 12.21
CA PRO A 366 -32.27 -14.38 12.08
C PRO A 366 -32.06 -15.11 10.74
N LEU A 367 -31.68 -14.40 9.67
CA LEU A 367 -31.44 -14.99 8.35
C LEU A 367 -30.20 -15.89 8.31
N LEU A 368 -29.28 -15.75 9.27
CA LEU A 368 -28.12 -16.64 9.42
C LEU A 368 -28.52 -18.11 9.55
N ALA A 369 -29.72 -18.40 10.07
CA ALA A 369 -30.23 -19.77 10.18
C ALA A 369 -30.51 -20.43 8.81
N ARG A 370 -30.49 -19.66 7.73
CA ARG A 370 -30.71 -20.12 6.35
C ARG A 370 -29.44 -20.16 5.51
N VAL A 371 -28.34 -19.59 6.00
CA VAL A 371 -27.05 -19.55 5.30
C VAL A 371 -26.42 -20.94 5.38
N ALA A 372 -26.08 -21.49 4.23
CA ALA A 372 -25.46 -22.79 4.04
C ALA A 372 -24.14 -22.73 3.26
N ASP A 373 -23.80 -21.57 2.69
CA ASP A 373 -22.57 -21.32 1.95
C ASP A 373 -21.94 -19.97 2.33
N ARG A 374 -20.64 -19.81 2.10
CA ARG A 374 -19.91 -18.58 2.39
C ARG A 374 -20.39 -17.43 1.50
N ASP A 375 -20.74 -17.68 0.25
CA ASP A 375 -21.24 -16.66 -0.68
C ASP A 375 -22.59 -16.09 -0.20
N GLU A 376 -23.44 -16.94 0.40
CA GLU A 376 -24.72 -16.53 0.99
C GLU A 376 -24.51 -15.65 2.23
N LEU A 377 -23.45 -15.88 3.01
CA LEU A 377 -23.07 -14.98 4.09
C LEU A 377 -22.61 -13.62 3.52
N ASP A 378 -21.87 -13.62 2.41
CA ASP A 378 -21.42 -12.38 1.78
C ASP A 378 -22.61 -11.55 1.29
N ASP A 379 -23.58 -12.18 0.63
CA ASP A 379 -24.83 -11.52 0.25
C ASP A 379 -25.58 -10.96 1.47
N LEU A 380 -25.70 -11.73 2.55
CA LEU A 380 -26.37 -11.28 3.78
C LEU A 380 -25.68 -10.07 4.41
N ILE A 381 -24.35 -10.08 4.51
CA ILE A 381 -23.57 -8.94 5.03
C ILE A 381 -23.69 -7.74 4.08
N GLY A 382 -23.63 -7.97 2.77
CA GLY A 382 -23.82 -6.95 1.74
C GLY A 382 -25.16 -6.23 1.88
N GLN A 383 -26.26 -6.98 2.01
CA GLN A 383 -27.59 -6.40 2.20
C GLN A 383 -27.72 -5.63 3.52
N MET A 384 -27.17 -6.15 4.62
CA MET A 384 -27.18 -5.45 5.91
C MET A 384 -26.45 -4.10 5.83
N THR A 385 -25.29 -4.07 5.17
CA THR A 385 -24.44 -2.86 5.08
C THR A 385 -24.98 -1.84 4.08
N ALA A 386 -25.69 -2.29 3.04
CA ALA A 386 -26.37 -1.43 2.07
C ALA A 386 -27.45 -0.53 2.69
N GLU A 387 -28.04 -0.91 3.82
CA GLU A 387 -29.03 -0.09 4.56
C GLU A 387 -28.48 1.29 4.99
N LEU A 388 -27.15 1.46 5.06
CA LEU A 388 -26.52 2.74 5.35
C LEU A 388 -26.51 3.68 4.14
N GLY A 389 -26.54 3.15 2.91
CA GLY A 389 -26.45 3.93 1.68
C GLY A 389 -25.18 4.79 1.61
N ILE A 390 -24.04 4.23 2.03
CA ILE A 390 -22.72 4.88 2.01
C ILE A 390 -21.88 4.21 0.93
N LEU A 391 -21.45 4.96 -0.08
CA LEU A 391 -20.53 4.44 -1.09
C LEU A 391 -19.16 4.16 -0.45
N HIS A 392 -18.32 3.34 -1.08
CA HIS A 392 -17.10 2.76 -0.47
C HIS A 392 -17.29 1.79 0.70
N SER A 393 -18.50 1.66 1.25
CA SER A 393 -18.82 0.57 2.19
C SER A 393 -19.24 -0.67 1.39
N GLN A 394 -18.43 -1.72 1.47
CA GLN A 394 -18.45 -2.86 0.56
C GLN A 394 -17.97 -4.12 1.27
N LEU A 395 -18.03 -5.26 0.59
CA LEU A 395 -17.50 -6.52 1.07
C LEU A 395 -16.40 -7.01 0.13
N ARG A 396 -15.29 -7.50 0.70
CA ARG A 396 -14.44 -8.44 -0.02
C ARG A 396 -14.75 -9.85 0.48
N PRO A 397 -14.98 -10.79 -0.44
CA PRO A 397 -15.16 -12.18 -0.06
C PRO A 397 -13.99 -12.74 0.72
N GLY A 398 -14.28 -13.77 1.51
CA GLY A 398 -13.29 -14.52 2.28
C GLY A 398 -13.01 -15.88 1.66
N ASP A 399 -13.05 -16.93 2.48
CA ASP A 399 -12.74 -18.30 2.06
C ASP A 399 -13.92 -18.94 1.31
N GLU A 400 -14.10 -18.56 0.04
CA GLU A 400 -15.09 -19.15 -0.88
C GLU A 400 -14.61 -20.50 -1.42
N ARG A 401 -15.56 -21.39 -1.73
CA ARG A 401 -15.24 -22.70 -2.27
C ARG A 401 -14.67 -22.59 -3.69
N SER A 402 -13.39 -22.88 -3.85
CA SER A 402 -12.74 -23.02 -5.17
C SER A 402 -12.66 -24.48 -5.64
N ASP A 403 -12.73 -24.71 -6.95
CA ASP A 403 -12.44 -26.00 -7.59
C ASP A 403 -11.16 -25.90 -8.42
N THR A 404 -10.07 -26.51 -7.94
CA THR A 404 -8.76 -26.49 -8.58
C THR A 404 -8.70 -27.31 -9.88
N GLU A 405 -9.69 -28.18 -10.12
CA GLU A 405 -9.78 -28.99 -11.34
C GLU A 405 -10.48 -28.25 -12.49
N THR A 406 -11.11 -27.10 -12.20
CA THR A 406 -11.75 -26.27 -13.22
C THR A 406 -10.72 -25.74 -14.21
N ALA A 407 -10.95 -26.03 -15.50
CA ALA A 407 -10.07 -25.61 -16.58
C ALA A 407 -9.94 -24.08 -16.63
N GLN A 408 -8.71 -23.60 -16.71
CA GLN A 408 -8.42 -22.18 -16.77
C GLN A 408 -8.48 -21.69 -18.22
N PRO A 409 -9.20 -20.58 -18.51
CA PRO A 409 -9.26 -20.04 -19.85
C PRO A 409 -7.92 -19.44 -20.27
N ALA A 410 -7.61 -19.56 -21.56
CA ALA A 410 -6.49 -18.88 -22.20
C ALA A 410 -6.98 -18.17 -23.47
N ALA A 411 -6.31 -17.09 -23.85
CA ALA A 411 -6.67 -16.26 -24.98
C ALA A 411 -5.46 -15.89 -25.83
N LEU A 412 -5.72 -15.53 -27.08
CA LEU A 412 -4.70 -15.20 -28.07
C LEU A 412 -4.47 -13.68 -28.20
N GLY A 413 -5.23 -12.84 -27.48
CA GLY A 413 -5.16 -11.39 -27.64
C GLY A 413 -5.75 -10.90 -28.96
N ALA A 414 -6.92 -11.42 -29.34
CA ALA A 414 -7.65 -11.01 -30.52
C ALA A 414 -9.15 -11.28 -30.41
N ASP A 415 -9.95 -10.52 -31.16
CA ASP A 415 -11.33 -10.86 -31.44
C ASP A 415 -11.42 -11.92 -32.55
N LEU A 416 -12.22 -12.96 -32.29
CA LEU A 416 -12.38 -14.13 -33.15
C LEU A 416 -13.86 -14.31 -33.48
N GLU A 417 -14.17 -14.48 -34.75
CA GLU A 417 -15.54 -14.62 -35.25
C GLU A 417 -15.72 -15.98 -35.95
N PRO A 418 -16.89 -16.65 -35.77
CA PRO A 418 -17.17 -17.87 -36.51
C PRO A 418 -17.13 -17.66 -38.02
N ALA A 419 -16.44 -18.55 -38.73
CA ALA A 419 -16.39 -18.56 -40.19
C ALA A 419 -16.49 -20.00 -40.72
N SER A 420 -16.76 -20.15 -42.02
CA SER A 420 -16.82 -21.49 -42.62
C SER A 420 -15.46 -22.19 -42.51
N GLY A 421 -15.42 -23.28 -41.76
CA GLY A 421 -14.22 -24.12 -41.60
C GLY A 421 -13.22 -23.64 -40.55
N GLY A 422 -13.57 -22.66 -39.71
CA GLY A 422 -12.72 -22.22 -38.59
C GLY A 422 -13.17 -20.95 -37.90
N MET A 423 -12.28 -20.33 -37.14
CA MET A 423 -12.49 -19.03 -36.51
C MET A 423 -11.68 -17.96 -37.26
N ARG A 424 -12.33 -16.91 -37.76
CA ARG A 424 -11.64 -15.78 -38.40
C ARG A 424 -11.08 -14.87 -37.30
N ILE A 425 -9.81 -14.48 -37.43
CA ILE A 425 -9.22 -13.41 -36.63
C ILE A 425 -9.78 -12.09 -37.15
N ALA A 426 -10.68 -11.48 -36.39
CA ALA A 426 -11.36 -10.25 -36.78
C ALA A 426 -10.48 -9.03 -36.50
N HIS A 427 -9.87 -8.99 -35.31
CA HIS A 427 -8.99 -7.90 -34.88
C HIS A 427 -7.97 -8.41 -33.87
N ILE A 428 -6.69 -8.27 -34.17
CA ILE A 428 -5.60 -8.51 -33.23
C ILE A 428 -5.43 -7.28 -32.34
N PHE A 429 -5.49 -7.45 -31.02
CA PHE A 429 -5.33 -6.34 -30.10
C PHE A 429 -3.95 -5.71 -30.25
N GLN A 430 -3.96 -4.40 -30.48
CA GLN A 430 -2.78 -3.60 -30.65
C GLN A 430 -2.32 -3.03 -29.31
N GLY A 431 -1.08 -2.56 -29.29
CA GLY A 431 -0.48 -1.87 -28.15
C GLY A 431 0.64 -0.97 -28.63
N ASP A 432 1.34 -0.34 -27.70
CA ASP A 432 2.50 0.47 -28.05
C ASP A 432 3.62 -0.44 -28.60
N PRO A 433 4.04 -0.29 -29.87
CA PRO A 433 5.07 -1.14 -30.46
C PRO A 433 6.46 -0.95 -29.80
N GLU A 434 6.67 0.14 -29.06
CA GLU A 434 7.88 0.36 -28.27
C GLU A 434 7.88 -0.41 -26.94
N LEU A 435 6.78 -1.10 -26.61
CA LEU A 435 6.63 -1.95 -25.42
C LEU A 435 6.29 -3.40 -25.83
N PRO A 436 7.25 -4.18 -26.38
CA PRO A 436 7.00 -5.52 -26.88
C PRO A 436 6.35 -6.48 -25.87
N ASP A 437 6.68 -6.34 -24.59
CA ASP A 437 6.14 -7.16 -23.50
C ASP A 437 4.65 -6.90 -23.23
N SER A 438 4.07 -5.83 -23.80
CA SER A 438 2.66 -5.48 -23.68
C SER A 438 1.81 -5.83 -24.91
N LEU A 439 2.44 -6.38 -25.95
CA LEU A 439 1.75 -6.75 -27.18
C LEU A 439 0.96 -8.05 -27.00
N SER A 440 -0.12 -8.19 -27.78
CA SER A 440 -0.87 -9.44 -27.82
C SER A 440 -0.02 -10.60 -28.35
N PRO A 441 -0.32 -11.85 -27.93
CA PRO A 441 0.39 -13.03 -28.44
C PRO A 441 0.47 -13.13 -29.96
N LEU A 442 -0.59 -12.70 -30.67
CA LEU A 442 -0.64 -12.70 -32.14
C LEU A 442 0.11 -11.51 -32.78
N ALA A 443 0.32 -10.42 -32.06
CA ALA A 443 1.11 -9.26 -32.51
C ALA A 443 2.60 -9.36 -32.15
N SER A 444 3.00 -10.38 -31.40
CA SER A 444 4.39 -10.58 -30.98
C SER A 444 5.37 -10.60 -32.16
N PRO A 445 6.57 -10.01 -32.03
CA PRO A 445 7.59 -10.06 -33.06
C PRO A 445 7.91 -11.50 -33.50
N GLY A 446 7.92 -11.75 -34.82
CA GLY A 446 8.18 -13.07 -35.39
C GLY A 446 6.94 -13.95 -35.60
N VAL A 447 5.76 -13.51 -35.15
CA VAL A 447 4.48 -14.18 -35.39
C VAL A 447 3.85 -13.64 -36.68
N ASP A 448 3.80 -14.46 -37.75
CA ASP A 448 3.17 -14.06 -39.03
C ASP A 448 1.66 -14.36 -39.04
N VAL A 449 0.91 -13.63 -38.22
CA VAL A 449 -0.55 -13.67 -38.14
C VAL A 449 -1.13 -12.29 -38.45
N ARG A 450 -2.27 -12.25 -39.14
CA ARG A 450 -2.92 -11.00 -39.56
C ARG A 450 -4.42 -11.07 -39.38
N ASP A 451 -5.04 -9.90 -39.22
CA ASP A 451 -6.49 -9.76 -39.34
C ASP A 451 -6.97 -10.38 -40.67
N GLY A 452 -8.06 -11.13 -40.59
CA GLY A 452 -8.66 -11.89 -41.67
C GLY A 452 -8.14 -13.32 -41.84
N ASP A 453 -7.05 -13.72 -41.18
CA ASP A 453 -6.59 -15.11 -41.18
C ASP A 453 -7.64 -16.04 -40.55
N LEU A 454 -7.77 -17.25 -41.11
CA LEU A 454 -8.68 -18.28 -40.62
C LEU A 454 -7.92 -19.28 -39.76
N LEU A 455 -8.18 -19.30 -38.45
CA LEU A 455 -7.68 -20.31 -37.52
C LEU A 455 -8.48 -21.60 -37.65
N VAL A 456 -7.80 -22.68 -38.04
CA VAL A 456 -8.44 -23.97 -38.33
C VAL A 456 -8.06 -25.07 -37.34
N ALA A 457 -6.91 -24.97 -36.66
CA ALA A 457 -6.54 -25.88 -35.59
C ALA A 457 -5.57 -25.25 -34.59
N ILE A 458 -5.58 -25.77 -33.36
CA ILE A 458 -4.62 -25.46 -32.30
C ILE A 458 -4.03 -26.78 -31.81
N ASN A 459 -2.70 -26.90 -31.81
CA ASN A 459 -1.99 -28.14 -31.45
C ASN A 459 -2.49 -29.36 -32.23
N GLY A 460 -2.85 -29.16 -33.51
CA GLY A 460 -3.43 -30.19 -34.37
C GLY A 460 -4.89 -30.56 -34.08
N GLN A 461 -5.52 -29.96 -33.06
CA GLN A 461 -6.95 -30.14 -32.78
C GLN A 461 -7.79 -29.17 -33.62
N PRO A 462 -8.75 -29.65 -34.42
CA PRO A 462 -9.59 -28.79 -35.24
C PRO A 462 -10.39 -27.79 -34.41
N VAL A 463 -10.39 -26.53 -34.83
CA VAL A 463 -11.17 -25.45 -34.23
C VAL A 463 -12.28 -25.06 -35.19
N ALA A 464 -13.43 -25.73 -35.08
CA ALA A 464 -14.56 -25.50 -35.97
C ALA A 464 -15.47 -24.34 -35.52
N ASP A 465 -15.50 -24.05 -34.22
CA ASP A 465 -16.34 -23.04 -33.59
C ASP A 465 -15.71 -22.54 -32.27
N ALA A 466 -16.42 -21.64 -31.57
CA ALA A 466 -15.96 -21.07 -30.31
C ALA A 466 -15.82 -22.10 -29.17
N ALA A 467 -16.62 -23.18 -29.18
CA ALA A 467 -16.52 -24.22 -28.16
C ALA A 467 -15.26 -25.07 -28.37
N ALA A 468 -14.98 -25.45 -29.62
CA ALA A 468 -13.73 -26.14 -29.99
C ALA A 468 -12.50 -25.27 -29.71
N LEU A 469 -12.58 -23.96 -29.97
CA LEU A 469 -11.54 -23.00 -29.63
C LEU A 469 -11.26 -22.97 -28.11
N ALA A 470 -12.31 -22.81 -27.31
CA ALA A 470 -12.19 -22.75 -25.85
C ALA A 470 -11.61 -24.07 -25.29
N ALA A 471 -12.06 -25.21 -25.80
CA ALA A 471 -11.53 -26.52 -25.41
C ALA A 471 -10.05 -26.68 -25.78
N ALA A 472 -9.63 -26.20 -26.96
CA ALA A 472 -8.25 -26.30 -27.41
C ALA A 472 -7.29 -25.36 -26.65
N LEU A 473 -7.79 -24.22 -26.15
CA LEU A 473 -7.01 -23.25 -25.35
C LEU A 473 -7.06 -23.49 -23.84
N ALA A 474 -7.96 -24.34 -23.35
CA ALA A 474 -8.07 -24.67 -21.94
C ALA A 474 -6.72 -25.09 -21.35
N ASN A 475 -6.31 -24.43 -20.25
CA ASN A 475 -5.04 -24.64 -19.54
C ASN A 475 -3.77 -24.39 -20.38
N GLN A 476 -3.85 -23.63 -21.48
CA GLN A 476 -2.70 -23.32 -22.35
C GLN A 476 -2.02 -21.97 -22.04
N ALA A 477 -2.52 -21.20 -21.07
CA ALA A 477 -1.90 -19.94 -20.69
C ALA A 477 -0.43 -20.15 -20.24
N GLY A 478 0.49 -19.33 -20.75
CA GLY A 478 1.92 -19.45 -20.47
C GLY A 478 2.62 -20.65 -21.15
N ARG A 479 1.94 -21.39 -22.01
CA ARG A 479 2.49 -22.54 -22.75
C ARG A 479 2.51 -22.25 -24.26
N GLN A 480 3.50 -22.78 -24.96
CA GLN A 480 3.53 -22.65 -26.42
C GLN A 480 2.39 -23.47 -27.05
N VAL A 481 1.67 -22.84 -27.99
CA VAL A 481 0.67 -23.52 -28.83
C VAL A 481 1.00 -23.30 -30.30
N LEU A 482 0.77 -24.34 -31.10
CA LEU A 482 0.86 -24.29 -32.56
C LEU A 482 -0.50 -23.92 -33.15
N LEU A 483 -0.56 -22.82 -33.88
CA LEU A 483 -1.73 -22.39 -34.65
C LEU A 483 -1.59 -22.86 -36.09
N ASP A 484 -2.61 -23.54 -36.62
CA ASP A 484 -2.77 -23.79 -38.05
C ASP A 484 -3.76 -22.77 -38.63
N LEU A 485 -3.30 -22.00 -39.62
CA LEU A 485 -4.00 -20.84 -40.17
C LEU A 485 -4.10 -20.93 -41.68
N HIS A 486 -5.16 -20.38 -42.27
CA HIS A 486 -5.28 -20.17 -43.71
C HIS A 486 -5.36 -18.68 -44.04
N ARG A 487 -4.49 -18.23 -44.95
CA ARG A 487 -4.50 -16.86 -45.50
C ARG A 487 -4.61 -16.94 -47.02
N ALA A 488 -5.67 -16.39 -47.59
CA ALA A 488 -5.92 -16.40 -49.04
C ALA A 488 -5.76 -17.80 -49.69
N GLY A 489 -6.19 -18.85 -49.00
CA GLY A 489 -6.12 -20.25 -49.47
C GLY A 489 -4.78 -20.95 -49.22
N ALA A 490 -3.75 -20.26 -48.75
CA ALA A 490 -2.46 -20.86 -48.38
C ALA A 490 -2.41 -21.23 -46.89
N SER A 491 -1.89 -22.42 -46.59
CA SER A 491 -1.64 -22.87 -45.22
C SER A 491 -0.44 -22.14 -44.60
N ARG A 492 -0.60 -21.72 -43.35
CA ARG A 492 0.39 -21.08 -42.50
C ARG A 492 0.39 -21.73 -41.12
N LYS A 493 1.52 -21.62 -40.43
CA LYS A 493 1.66 -22.03 -39.04
C LYS A 493 2.30 -20.90 -38.24
N ALA A 494 1.85 -20.72 -37.01
CA ALA A 494 2.47 -19.79 -36.06
C ALA A 494 2.56 -20.47 -34.69
N VAL A 495 3.59 -20.14 -33.92
CA VAL A 495 3.71 -20.56 -32.52
C VAL A 495 3.58 -19.34 -31.65
N VAL A 496 2.67 -19.39 -30.68
CA VAL A 496 2.41 -18.29 -29.75
C VAL A 496 2.30 -18.82 -28.33
N VAL A 497 2.35 -17.91 -27.35
CA VAL A 497 2.10 -18.21 -25.94
C VAL A 497 0.80 -17.52 -25.53
N PRO A 498 -0.32 -18.26 -25.38
CA PRO A 498 -1.58 -17.69 -24.95
C PRO A 498 -1.48 -17.09 -23.54
N VAL A 499 -2.35 -16.12 -23.27
CA VAL A 499 -2.40 -15.39 -21.99
C VAL A 499 -3.62 -15.78 -21.19
N GLY A 500 -3.59 -15.56 -19.87
CA GLY A 500 -4.75 -15.79 -18.99
C GLY A 500 -5.81 -14.70 -19.11
N ALA A 501 -7.00 -14.94 -18.56
CA ALA A 501 -8.14 -14.00 -18.65
C ALA A 501 -7.84 -12.57 -18.14
N ARG A 502 -7.04 -12.44 -17.08
CA ARG A 502 -6.65 -11.13 -16.54
C ARG A 502 -5.77 -10.33 -17.50
N GLU A 503 -4.83 -11.01 -18.15
CA GLU A 503 -3.90 -10.39 -19.08
C GLU A 503 -4.59 -10.06 -20.41
N GLU A 504 -5.46 -10.95 -20.90
CA GLU A 504 -6.37 -10.69 -22.02
C GLU A 504 -7.22 -9.42 -21.81
N ALA A 505 -7.79 -9.23 -20.62
CA ALA A 505 -8.52 -8.00 -20.29
C ALA A 505 -7.60 -6.76 -20.35
N GLY A 506 -6.34 -6.91 -19.91
CA GLY A 506 -5.31 -5.87 -20.02
C GLY A 506 -4.96 -5.52 -21.47
N LEU A 507 -4.87 -6.51 -22.37
CA LEU A 507 -4.62 -6.34 -23.81
C LEU A 507 -5.77 -5.61 -24.49
N ARG A 508 -7.02 -6.00 -24.23
CA ARG A 508 -8.22 -5.30 -24.75
C ARG A 508 -8.24 -3.82 -24.35
N GLN A 509 -7.88 -3.55 -23.10
CA GLN A 509 -7.79 -2.18 -22.62
C GLN A 509 -6.62 -1.42 -23.26
N GLY A 510 -5.47 -2.08 -23.45
CA GLY A 510 -4.31 -1.49 -24.14
C GLY A 510 -4.61 -1.15 -25.60
N ASP A 511 -5.33 -2.02 -26.31
CA ASP A 511 -5.81 -1.78 -27.67
C ASP A 511 -6.75 -0.57 -27.75
N TRP A 512 -7.70 -0.50 -26.82
CA TRP A 512 -8.58 0.67 -26.73
C TRP A 512 -7.78 1.97 -26.50
N GLU A 513 -6.85 1.99 -25.55
CA GLU A 513 -5.99 3.15 -25.26
C GLU A 513 -5.14 3.56 -26.47
N TRP A 514 -4.55 2.58 -27.15
CA TRP A 514 -3.75 2.78 -28.34
C TRP A 514 -4.56 3.44 -29.45
N GLN A 515 -5.77 2.94 -29.71
CA GLN A 515 -6.67 3.50 -30.71
C GLN A 515 -7.11 4.93 -30.35
N ARG A 516 -7.42 5.22 -29.08
CA ARG A 516 -7.78 6.58 -28.64
C ARG A 516 -6.61 7.56 -28.83
N ARG A 517 -5.39 7.13 -28.48
CA ARG A 517 -4.17 7.92 -28.71
C ARG A 517 -3.94 8.18 -30.19
N ALA A 518 -4.04 7.15 -31.03
CA ALA A 518 -3.89 7.29 -32.48
C ALA A 518 -4.94 8.23 -33.07
N HIS A 519 -6.20 8.15 -32.61
CA HIS A 519 -7.27 9.04 -33.04
C HIS A 519 -7.01 10.50 -32.67
N ALA A 520 -6.64 10.79 -31.42
CA ALA A 520 -6.33 12.15 -30.98
C ALA A 520 -5.16 12.76 -31.76
N LEU A 521 -4.11 11.98 -32.02
CA LEU A 521 -2.97 12.41 -32.82
C LEU A 521 -3.37 12.66 -34.28
N ALA A 522 -4.10 11.73 -34.91
CA ALA A 522 -4.50 11.85 -36.31
C ALA A 522 -5.47 13.01 -36.54
N ALA A 523 -6.46 13.19 -35.66
CA ALA A 523 -7.46 14.23 -35.78
C ALA A 523 -6.89 15.65 -35.59
N SER A 524 -5.75 15.79 -34.92
CA SER A 524 -5.14 17.08 -34.56
C SER A 524 -3.83 17.39 -35.28
N ASP A 525 -3.48 16.63 -36.33
CA ASP A 525 -2.17 16.69 -37.00
C ASP A 525 -0.99 16.59 -36.02
N GLY A 526 -1.15 15.73 -35.01
CA GLY A 526 -0.16 15.46 -33.97
C GLY A 526 0.00 16.56 -32.92
N ARG A 527 -0.86 17.58 -32.90
CA ARG A 527 -0.78 18.71 -31.95
C ARG A 527 -1.36 18.42 -30.58
N ILE A 528 -2.33 17.51 -30.50
CA ILE A 528 -3.00 17.12 -29.24
C ILE A 528 -2.48 15.74 -28.82
N GLY A 529 -1.89 15.68 -27.63
CA GLY A 529 -1.51 14.45 -26.95
C GLY A 529 -2.69 13.79 -26.22
N TYR A 530 -2.52 12.52 -25.89
CA TYR A 530 -3.50 11.72 -25.12
C TYR A 530 -2.76 10.86 -24.11
N LEU A 531 -3.30 10.78 -22.89
CA LEU A 531 -2.93 9.76 -21.91
C LEU A 531 -4.18 9.30 -21.16
N HIS A 532 -4.19 8.04 -20.74
CA HIS A 532 -5.26 7.45 -19.94
C HIS A 532 -4.70 6.93 -18.62
N LEU A 533 -5.44 7.16 -17.52
CA LEU A 533 -5.12 6.62 -16.21
C LEU A 533 -6.22 5.64 -15.79
N ARG A 534 -5.88 4.35 -15.75
CA ARG A 534 -6.81 3.25 -15.44
C ARG A 534 -7.17 3.22 -13.96
N ALA A 535 -6.26 3.68 -13.11
CA ALA A 535 -6.42 3.82 -11.67
C ALA A 535 -5.55 4.98 -11.18
N MET A 536 -5.35 5.06 -9.88
CA MET A 536 -4.52 6.06 -9.22
C MET A 536 -3.50 5.38 -8.29
N GLY A 537 -2.87 4.29 -8.75
CA GLY A 537 -1.90 3.51 -7.98
C GLY A 537 -0.44 3.73 -8.41
N GLY A 538 0.47 2.94 -7.82
CA GLY A 538 1.91 2.99 -8.13
C GLY A 538 2.24 2.82 -9.62
N ASN A 539 1.57 1.89 -10.30
CA ASN A 539 1.75 1.66 -11.74
C ASN A 539 1.21 2.82 -12.59
N ASP A 540 0.19 3.52 -12.12
CA ASP A 540 -0.37 4.68 -12.81
C ASP A 540 0.55 5.90 -12.70
N ILE A 541 1.36 6.01 -11.65
CA ILE A 541 2.43 7.03 -11.57
C ILE A 541 3.46 6.80 -12.67
N ALA A 542 3.90 5.55 -12.86
CA ALA A 542 4.85 5.19 -13.91
C ALA A 542 4.27 5.46 -15.31
N THR A 543 2.99 5.10 -15.52
CA THR A 543 2.26 5.40 -16.75
C THR A 543 2.13 6.89 -16.98
N PHE A 544 1.73 7.66 -15.97
CA PHE A 544 1.66 9.12 -16.05
C PHE A 544 3.01 9.73 -16.42
N ALA A 545 4.10 9.34 -15.74
CA ALA A 545 5.43 9.86 -16.06
C ALA A 545 5.86 9.50 -17.50
N ARG A 546 5.57 8.28 -17.96
CA ARG A 546 5.88 7.87 -19.33
C ARG A 546 5.13 8.71 -20.35
N GLU A 547 3.81 8.84 -20.20
CA GLU A 547 2.93 9.46 -21.18
C GLU A 547 2.88 10.99 -21.10
N PHE A 548 2.84 11.58 -19.90
CA PHE A 548 2.79 13.03 -19.71
C PHE A 548 4.01 13.70 -20.32
N TYR A 549 5.21 13.18 -20.03
CA TYR A 549 6.45 13.75 -20.54
C TYR A 549 6.68 13.46 -22.02
N ALA A 550 6.10 12.40 -22.59
CA ALA A 550 6.05 12.20 -24.04
C ALA A 550 5.17 13.24 -24.75
N ASN A 551 4.17 13.79 -24.04
CA ASN A 551 3.23 14.78 -24.56
C ASN A 551 3.50 16.22 -24.08
N VAL A 552 4.55 16.45 -23.28
CA VAL A 552 4.74 17.74 -22.57
C VAL A 552 4.99 18.94 -23.50
N GLU A 553 5.46 18.67 -24.71
CA GLU A 553 5.71 19.67 -25.76
C GLU A 553 4.55 19.83 -26.74
N LYS A 554 3.45 19.10 -26.54
CA LYS A 554 2.23 19.22 -27.36
C LYS A 554 1.49 20.53 -27.04
N ASP A 555 0.73 20.98 -28.04
CA ASP A 555 -0.09 22.19 -27.93
C ASP A 555 -1.34 21.95 -27.07
N GLY A 556 -1.87 20.72 -27.09
CA GLY A 556 -2.98 20.28 -26.27
C GLY A 556 -2.73 18.91 -25.64
N LEU A 557 -3.40 18.62 -24.52
CA LEU A 557 -3.34 17.31 -23.86
C LEU A 557 -4.72 16.89 -23.38
N ILE A 558 -5.12 15.67 -23.73
CA ILE A 558 -6.29 15.00 -23.18
C ILE A 558 -5.81 14.03 -22.09
N ILE A 559 -6.35 14.22 -20.88
CA ILE A 559 -6.16 13.28 -19.75
C ILE A 559 -7.47 12.53 -19.57
N ASP A 560 -7.48 11.25 -19.91
CA ASP A 560 -8.65 10.40 -19.81
C ASP A 560 -8.65 9.64 -18.47
N VAL A 561 -9.67 9.87 -17.64
CA VAL A 561 -9.90 9.15 -16.38
C VAL A 561 -11.27 8.47 -16.37
N ARG A 562 -11.86 8.24 -17.55
CA ARG A 562 -13.05 7.40 -17.70
C ARG A 562 -12.74 6.01 -17.19
N ARG A 563 -13.64 5.43 -16.41
CA ARG A 563 -13.46 4.09 -15.79
C ARG A 563 -12.23 3.97 -14.89
N ASN A 564 -11.71 5.08 -14.38
CA ASN A 564 -10.62 5.06 -13.41
C ASN A 564 -11.09 4.42 -12.09
N ASN A 565 -10.35 3.42 -11.61
CA ASN A 565 -10.73 2.62 -10.42
C ASN A 565 -10.28 3.21 -9.07
N GLY A 566 -9.71 4.42 -9.06
CA GLY A 566 -9.24 5.09 -7.85
C GLY A 566 -7.87 4.63 -7.36
N GLY A 567 -7.49 5.09 -6.16
CA GLY A 567 -6.14 4.97 -5.61
C GLY A 567 -5.86 6.15 -4.67
N ASN A 568 -4.70 6.81 -4.81
CA ASN A 568 -4.30 7.92 -3.93
C ASN A 568 -3.16 8.81 -4.49
N ILE A 569 -3.14 9.07 -5.80
CA ILE A 569 -2.07 9.83 -6.47
C ILE A 569 -2.55 11.12 -7.13
N ASP A 570 -3.82 11.48 -6.97
CA ASP A 570 -4.45 12.70 -7.47
C ASP A 570 -3.55 13.94 -7.29
N SER A 571 -3.01 14.12 -6.08
CA SER A 571 -2.21 15.27 -5.68
C SER A 571 -0.90 15.36 -6.47
N TRP A 572 -0.28 14.22 -6.79
CA TRP A 572 0.97 14.20 -7.57
C TRP A 572 0.74 14.63 -9.01
N ILE A 573 -0.40 14.22 -9.59
CA ILE A 573 -0.78 14.62 -10.95
C ILE A 573 -1.15 16.11 -10.98
N ILE A 574 -2.00 16.55 -10.05
CA ILE A 574 -2.43 17.95 -9.94
C ILE A 574 -1.24 18.88 -9.73
N GLU A 575 -0.24 18.50 -8.93
CA GLU A 575 0.99 19.28 -8.74
C GLU A 575 1.71 19.52 -10.08
N LYS A 576 1.80 18.51 -10.97
CA LYS A 576 2.44 18.69 -12.28
C LYS A 576 1.64 19.64 -13.16
N LEU A 577 0.32 19.56 -13.12
CA LEU A 577 -0.58 20.45 -13.85
C LEU A 577 -0.63 21.87 -13.28
N LEU A 578 -0.20 22.09 -12.03
CA LEU A 578 -0.07 23.41 -11.41
C LEU A 578 1.21 24.15 -11.81
N ARG A 579 2.23 23.45 -12.34
CA ARG A 579 3.48 24.08 -12.75
C ARG A 579 3.24 25.10 -13.87
N ARG A 580 3.94 26.25 -13.79
CA ARG A 580 3.87 27.32 -14.78
C ARG A 580 5.28 27.77 -15.15
N THR A 581 5.61 27.71 -16.44
CA THR A 581 6.83 28.32 -16.97
C THR A 581 6.71 29.83 -16.89
N TRP A 582 7.59 30.46 -16.11
CA TRP A 582 7.68 31.92 -15.92
C TRP A 582 9.01 32.53 -16.41
N ALA A 583 9.99 31.68 -16.75
CA ALA A 583 11.30 32.02 -17.29
C ALA A 583 11.84 30.87 -18.17
N TYR A 584 12.85 31.16 -18.96
CA TYR A 584 13.54 30.16 -19.78
C TYR A 584 14.98 30.59 -20.02
N TRP A 585 15.82 29.60 -20.32
CA TRP A 585 17.18 29.78 -20.78
C TRP A 585 17.24 29.49 -22.28
N THR A 586 18.21 30.09 -22.94
CA THR A 586 18.51 29.82 -24.34
C THR A 586 19.93 29.32 -24.46
N TYR A 587 20.17 28.32 -25.28
CA TYR A 587 21.50 27.87 -25.65
C TYR A 587 22.00 28.59 -26.91
N ALA A 588 23.29 28.45 -27.20
CA ALA A 588 23.91 29.11 -28.35
C ALA A 588 23.33 28.66 -29.70
N ASP A 589 22.74 27.46 -29.75
CA ASP A 589 22.03 26.91 -30.92
C ASP A 589 20.58 27.41 -31.05
N GLY A 590 20.11 28.24 -30.13
CA GLY A 590 18.75 28.79 -30.10
C GLY A 590 17.73 27.89 -29.42
N SER A 591 18.11 26.69 -28.95
CA SER A 591 17.21 25.84 -28.17
C SER A 591 16.86 26.49 -26.82
N VAL A 592 15.65 26.22 -26.34
CA VAL A 592 15.12 26.79 -25.10
C VAL A 592 14.96 25.73 -24.03
N GLU A 593 15.37 26.02 -22.81
CA GLU A 593 15.07 25.21 -21.63
C GLU A 593 14.22 26.03 -20.67
N ARG A 594 13.24 25.39 -20.03
CA ARG A 594 12.22 26.10 -19.26
C ARG A 594 12.54 26.02 -17.78
N ASN A 595 12.27 27.11 -17.08
CA ASN A 595 12.15 27.03 -15.63
C ASN A 595 10.88 26.23 -15.27
N MET A 596 10.85 25.62 -14.09
CA MET A 596 9.87 24.55 -13.79
C MET A 596 9.95 23.48 -14.88
N GLN A 597 11.09 22.79 -14.92
CA GLN A 597 11.52 21.88 -15.98
C GLN A 597 10.37 20.98 -16.41
N ARG A 598 10.17 20.89 -17.72
CA ARG A 598 9.10 20.10 -18.34
C ARG A 598 7.69 20.43 -17.79
N GLY A 599 7.43 21.69 -17.48
CA GLY A 599 6.07 22.19 -17.24
C GLY A 599 5.27 22.22 -18.56
N PHE A 600 4.06 21.67 -18.55
CA PHE A 600 3.15 21.72 -19.69
C PHE A 600 2.67 23.17 -19.93
N ARG A 601 2.67 23.60 -21.20
CA ARG A 601 2.31 24.98 -21.60
C ARG A 601 1.05 25.07 -22.47
N GLY A 602 0.55 23.91 -22.92
CA GLY A 602 -0.62 23.79 -23.77
C GLY A 602 -1.94 23.86 -23.01
N HIS A 603 -3.02 23.64 -23.73
CA HIS A 603 -4.37 23.50 -23.16
C HIS A 603 -4.64 22.06 -22.74
N VAL A 604 -5.36 21.87 -21.63
CA VAL A 604 -5.71 20.54 -21.12
C VAL A 604 -7.23 20.35 -21.18
N ALA A 605 -7.68 19.13 -21.49
CA ALA A 605 -9.05 18.68 -21.31
C ALA A 605 -9.04 17.35 -20.54
N VAL A 606 -10.01 17.14 -19.65
CA VAL A 606 -10.11 15.90 -18.86
C VAL A 606 -11.39 15.17 -19.18
N LEU A 607 -11.29 13.88 -19.54
CA LEU A 607 -12.46 13.04 -19.81
C LEU A 607 -12.88 12.29 -18.53
N ILE A 608 -14.18 12.34 -18.23
CA ILE A 608 -14.81 11.64 -17.09
C ILE A 608 -16.05 10.87 -17.53
N ASP A 609 -16.37 9.77 -16.85
CA ASP A 609 -17.61 9.02 -17.07
C ASP A 609 -18.21 8.52 -15.76
N GLU A 610 -19.37 7.86 -15.86
CA GLU A 610 -20.11 7.29 -14.73
C GLU A 610 -19.35 6.19 -13.98
N LYS A 611 -18.19 5.76 -14.48
CA LYS A 611 -17.32 4.75 -13.88
C LYS A 611 -16.01 5.33 -13.37
N THR A 612 -15.75 6.62 -13.53
CA THR A 612 -14.70 7.31 -12.78
C THR A 612 -15.04 7.24 -11.29
N TYR A 613 -14.18 6.58 -10.51
CA TYR A 613 -14.47 6.16 -9.13
C TYR A 613 -13.39 6.62 -8.14
N SER A 614 -13.77 6.98 -6.92
CA SER A 614 -12.85 7.22 -5.79
C SER A 614 -11.83 8.33 -6.10
N ASP A 615 -10.52 8.06 -6.01
CA ASP A 615 -9.48 9.05 -6.27
C ASP A 615 -9.49 9.62 -7.70
N GLY A 616 -10.06 8.90 -8.67
CA GLY A 616 -10.35 9.46 -10.00
C GLY A 616 -11.36 10.61 -9.93
N GLU A 617 -12.32 10.53 -9.01
CA GLU A 617 -13.29 11.61 -8.73
C GLU A 617 -12.65 12.73 -7.94
N THR A 618 -11.78 12.41 -6.97
CA THR A 618 -10.98 13.42 -6.25
C THR A 618 -10.12 14.23 -7.22
N PHE A 619 -9.46 13.56 -8.17
CA PHE A 619 -8.73 14.22 -9.25
C PHE A 619 -9.65 15.13 -10.08
N ALA A 620 -10.77 14.63 -10.59
CA ALA A 620 -11.72 15.41 -11.38
C ALA A 620 -12.23 16.66 -10.63
N ALA A 621 -12.57 16.48 -9.35
CA ALA A 621 -12.93 17.55 -8.44
C ALA A 621 -11.83 18.59 -8.25
N GLY A 622 -10.59 18.14 -8.05
CA GLY A 622 -9.42 18.99 -7.90
C GLY A 622 -9.18 19.82 -9.17
N ILE A 623 -9.24 19.20 -10.35
CA ILE A 623 -9.14 19.87 -11.65
C ILE A 623 -10.16 21.01 -11.77
N LYS A 624 -11.42 20.73 -11.43
CA LYS A 624 -12.52 21.71 -11.52
C LYS A 624 -12.38 22.83 -10.49
N SER A 625 -12.10 22.47 -9.23
CA SER A 625 -11.97 23.44 -8.12
C SER A 625 -10.78 24.38 -8.31
N LEU A 626 -9.67 23.87 -8.86
CA LEU A 626 -8.47 24.65 -9.15
C LEU A 626 -8.49 25.30 -10.54
N LYS A 627 -9.57 25.11 -11.31
CA LYS A 627 -9.75 25.68 -12.66
C LYS A 627 -8.60 25.33 -13.61
N LEU A 628 -8.15 24.08 -13.57
CA LEU A 628 -7.00 23.60 -14.36
C LEU A 628 -7.37 23.21 -15.80
N ALA A 629 -8.55 22.62 -15.99
CA ALA A 629 -9.06 22.17 -17.27
C ALA A 629 -10.59 21.98 -17.17
N PRO A 630 -11.35 22.03 -18.28
CA PRO A 630 -12.73 21.56 -18.26
C PRO A 630 -12.79 20.04 -18.12
N LEU A 631 -13.82 19.58 -17.42
CA LEU A 631 -14.24 18.19 -17.41
C LEU A 631 -15.25 17.94 -18.54
N ILE A 632 -15.06 16.89 -19.34
CA ILE A 632 -15.90 16.56 -20.49
C ILE A 632 -16.38 15.11 -20.35
N GLY A 633 -17.67 14.87 -20.55
CA GLY A 633 -18.25 13.53 -20.53
C GLY A 633 -19.49 13.40 -19.65
N GLN A 634 -19.54 12.41 -18.77
CA GLN A 634 -20.68 12.16 -17.88
C GLN A 634 -20.30 12.32 -16.41
N ARG A 635 -21.31 12.51 -15.55
CA ARG A 635 -21.10 12.63 -14.09
C ARG A 635 -20.48 11.34 -13.55
N THR A 636 -19.53 11.49 -12.63
CA THR A 636 -18.81 10.37 -11.99
C THR A 636 -19.67 9.58 -10.99
N ALA A 637 -19.11 8.48 -10.44
CA ALA A 637 -19.85 7.49 -9.66
C ALA A 637 -20.44 8.00 -8.33
N GLY A 638 -19.83 9.00 -7.71
CA GLY A 638 -20.24 9.60 -6.44
C GLY A 638 -19.62 8.98 -5.20
N ALA A 639 -18.52 8.28 -5.33
CA ALA A 639 -17.92 7.48 -4.26
C ALA A 639 -16.72 8.23 -3.67
N GLY A 640 -16.93 8.98 -2.58
CA GLY A 640 -16.03 10.08 -2.17
C GLY A 640 -15.35 9.92 -0.82
N ILE A 641 -15.57 8.81 -0.12
CA ILE A 641 -15.12 8.63 1.26
C ILE A 641 -13.99 7.60 1.31
N TRP A 642 -12.82 8.04 1.78
CA TRP A 642 -11.66 7.17 1.90
C TRP A 642 -11.82 6.16 3.05
N LEU A 643 -11.09 5.04 2.96
CA LEU A 643 -11.16 3.93 3.90
C LEU A 643 -9.78 3.29 4.07
N SER A 644 -9.63 2.47 5.10
CA SER A 644 -8.32 1.89 5.44
C SER A 644 -8.15 0.39 5.11
N ASP A 645 -9.19 -0.29 4.62
CA ASP A 645 -9.17 -1.73 4.29
C ASP A 645 -8.68 -2.66 5.45
N ARG A 646 -8.98 -2.30 6.71
CA ARG A 646 -8.49 -3.03 7.89
C ARG A 646 -9.46 -4.00 8.55
N ASN A 647 -10.74 -3.93 8.19
CA ASN A 647 -11.84 -4.61 8.88
C ASN A 647 -11.99 -6.07 8.41
N ARG A 648 -10.98 -6.88 8.70
CA ARG A 648 -10.92 -8.29 8.30
C ARG A 648 -11.79 -9.17 9.19
N LEU A 649 -12.46 -10.12 8.55
CA LEU A 649 -13.16 -11.23 9.18
C LEU A 649 -12.16 -12.39 9.42
N VAL A 650 -12.58 -13.37 10.23
CA VAL A 650 -11.69 -14.46 10.69
C VAL A 650 -11.18 -15.36 9.55
N ASP A 651 -11.95 -15.44 8.46
CA ASP A 651 -11.64 -16.22 7.25
C ASP A 651 -10.81 -15.43 6.20
N GLY A 652 -10.41 -14.20 6.52
CA GLY A 652 -9.68 -13.33 5.60
C GLY A 652 -10.55 -12.42 4.72
N GLY A 653 -11.87 -12.61 4.71
CA GLY A 653 -12.83 -11.67 4.10
C GLY A 653 -12.79 -10.31 4.77
N MET A 654 -13.48 -9.30 4.21
CA MET A 654 -13.39 -7.94 4.75
C MET A 654 -14.67 -7.12 4.61
N ALA A 655 -15.17 -6.63 5.74
CA ALA A 655 -16.23 -5.64 5.81
C ALA A 655 -15.65 -4.22 5.62
N ARG A 656 -15.57 -3.73 4.37
CA ARG A 656 -15.03 -2.41 4.05
C ARG A 656 -15.99 -1.34 4.56
N VAL A 657 -15.47 -0.39 5.35
CA VAL A 657 -16.25 0.70 5.94
C VAL A 657 -15.66 2.02 5.50
N ALA A 658 -16.50 2.94 5.05
CA ALA A 658 -16.09 4.29 4.70
C ALA A 658 -15.78 5.13 5.96
N GLU A 659 -14.57 5.68 6.06
CA GLU A 659 -14.00 6.21 7.31
C GLU A 659 -13.68 7.72 7.24
N PHE A 660 -13.22 8.22 6.09
CA PHE A 660 -12.56 9.53 6.00
C PHE A 660 -13.20 10.39 4.89
N PRO A 661 -14.19 11.22 5.24
CA PRO A 661 -14.92 12.03 4.27
C PRO A 661 -14.09 13.21 3.77
N GLN A 662 -14.36 13.62 2.53
CA GLN A 662 -13.72 14.77 1.91
C GLN A 662 -14.69 15.95 1.75
N PHE A 663 -14.20 17.14 2.09
CA PHE A 663 -14.94 18.40 2.01
C PHE A 663 -14.20 19.44 1.17
N SER A 664 -14.96 20.34 0.56
CA SER A 664 -14.45 21.52 -0.11
C SER A 664 -13.79 22.49 0.89
N ALA A 665 -12.61 23.00 0.54
CA ALA A 665 -11.90 23.98 1.37
C ALA A 665 -12.54 25.39 1.35
N GLU A 666 -13.34 25.70 0.32
CA GLU A 666 -13.97 27.02 0.16
C GLU A 666 -15.17 27.22 1.09
N ASP A 667 -16.00 26.18 1.24
CA ASP A 667 -17.32 26.27 1.86
C ASP A 667 -17.69 25.05 2.75
N GLY A 668 -16.80 24.06 2.89
CA GLY A 668 -17.01 22.90 3.76
C GLY A 668 -18.05 21.89 3.27
N ARG A 669 -18.57 22.04 2.05
CA ARG A 669 -19.56 21.10 1.50
C ARG A 669 -18.96 19.74 1.14
N TRP A 670 -19.79 18.71 1.09
CA TRP A 670 -19.44 17.41 0.51
C TRP A 670 -18.93 17.56 -0.91
N LEU A 671 -17.80 16.90 -1.18
CA LEU A 671 -17.13 17.08 -2.46
C LEU A 671 -17.67 16.13 -3.52
N VAL A 672 -17.71 14.83 -3.22
CA VAL A 672 -18.05 13.76 -4.17
C VAL A 672 -19.24 12.90 -3.70
N GLU A 673 -19.27 12.53 -2.42
CA GLU A 673 -20.17 11.47 -1.90
C GLU A 673 -21.65 11.65 -2.29
N SER A 674 -22.28 10.55 -2.74
CA SER A 674 -23.69 10.44 -3.14
C SER A 674 -24.15 11.29 -4.34
N ILE A 675 -23.26 12.09 -4.94
CA ILE A 675 -23.60 12.95 -6.09
C ILE A 675 -22.68 12.68 -7.27
N GLY A 676 -21.37 12.67 -7.05
CA GLY A 676 -20.35 12.64 -8.10
C GLY A 676 -19.99 14.03 -8.63
N VAL A 677 -18.94 14.11 -9.44
CA VAL A 677 -18.43 15.33 -10.06
C VAL A 677 -19.10 15.51 -11.42
N ALA A 678 -19.81 16.62 -11.60
CA ALA A 678 -20.45 16.94 -12.88
C ALA A 678 -19.44 17.48 -13.91
N PRO A 679 -19.56 17.10 -15.19
CA PRO A 679 -18.75 17.67 -16.27
C PRO A 679 -19.07 19.15 -16.46
N ASP A 680 -18.12 19.90 -17.03
CA ASP A 680 -18.35 21.25 -17.55
C ASP A 680 -19.00 21.18 -18.94
N ILE A 681 -18.65 20.17 -19.73
CA ILE A 681 -19.25 19.87 -21.04
C ILE A 681 -19.83 18.46 -20.99
N ALA A 682 -21.16 18.36 -20.85
CA ALA A 682 -21.85 17.07 -20.79
C ALA A 682 -21.94 16.42 -22.18
N VAL A 683 -21.39 15.22 -22.32
CA VAL A 683 -21.37 14.44 -23.56
C VAL A 683 -21.63 12.98 -23.24
N VAL A 684 -22.63 12.40 -23.90
CA VAL A 684 -22.97 10.97 -23.79
C VAL A 684 -22.29 10.20 -24.91
N ASN A 685 -21.70 9.06 -24.59
CA ASN A 685 -21.24 8.09 -25.59
C ASN A 685 -22.41 7.15 -25.95
N PRO A 686 -23.01 7.25 -27.15
CA PRO A 686 -24.16 6.42 -27.51
C PRO A 686 -23.75 4.95 -27.60
N PRO A 687 -24.44 4.01 -26.93
CA PRO A 687 -23.98 2.62 -26.83
C PRO A 687 -23.67 1.94 -28.18
N VAL A 688 -24.52 2.15 -29.18
CA VAL A 688 -24.33 1.57 -30.53
C VAL A 688 -23.15 2.21 -31.26
N ALA A 689 -22.96 3.53 -31.15
CA ALA A 689 -21.83 4.21 -31.77
C ALA A 689 -20.52 3.77 -31.12
N THR A 690 -20.49 3.66 -29.79
CA THR A 690 -19.34 3.18 -29.03
C THR A 690 -19.01 1.73 -29.31
N PHE A 691 -20.03 0.86 -29.42
CA PHE A 691 -19.83 -0.53 -29.85
C PHE A 691 -19.17 -0.62 -31.23
N ASN A 692 -19.51 0.29 -32.15
CA ASN A 692 -18.93 0.36 -33.49
C ASN A 692 -17.64 1.22 -33.57
N GLY A 693 -16.99 1.52 -32.43
CA GLY A 693 -15.68 2.19 -32.38
C GLY A 693 -15.70 3.73 -32.26
N GLY A 694 -16.87 4.36 -32.27
CA GLY A 694 -17.03 5.80 -32.10
C GLY A 694 -16.84 6.28 -30.65
N ASP A 695 -16.34 7.50 -30.46
CA ASP A 695 -16.14 8.07 -29.12
C ASP A 695 -16.43 9.57 -29.12
N ALA A 696 -17.71 9.90 -28.91
CA ALA A 696 -18.21 11.27 -28.94
C ALA A 696 -17.57 12.16 -27.85
N GLN A 697 -17.21 11.58 -26.70
CA GLN A 697 -16.54 12.31 -25.63
C GLN A 697 -15.11 12.69 -26.01
N LEU A 698 -14.36 11.77 -26.62
CA LEU A 698 -13.02 12.07 -27.14
C LEU A 698 -13.09 13.11 -28.26
N ASP A 699 -14.02 12.95 -29.20
CA ASP A 699 -14.22 13.91 -30.30
C ASP A 699 -14.55 15.32 -29.79
N ALA A 700 -15.37 15.42 -28.74
CA ALA A 700 -15.69 16.68 -28.10
C ALA A 700 -14.47 17.32 -27.41
N ALA A 701 -13.61 16.53 -26.77
CA ALA A 701 -12.38 17.04 -26.16
C ALA A 701 -11.38 17.53 -27.21
N ILE A 702 -11.21 16.80 -28.32
CA ILE A 702 -10.38 17.24 -29.45
C ILE A 702 -10.91 18.56 -29.99
N SER A 703 -12.20 18.63 -30.31
CA SER A 703 -12.85 19.83 -30.84
C SER A 703 -12.70 21.04 -29.90
N TYR A 704 -12.88 20.84 -28.59
CA TYR A 704 -12.68 21.88 -27.59
C TYR A 704 -11.23 22.40 -27.59
N LEU A 705 -10.25 21.51 -27.61
CA LEU A 705 -8.84 21.89 -27.58
C LEU A 705 -8.43 22.62 -28.86
N GLU A 706 -8.93 22.21 -30.03
CA GLU A 706 -8.70 22.94 -31.28
C GLU A 706 -9.25 24.36 -31.23
N GLU A 707 -10.45 24.54 -30.68
CA GLU A 707 -11.04 25.86 -30.47
C GLU A 707 -10.20 26.72 -29.52
N GLN A 708 -9.70 26.15 -28.41
CA GLN A 708 -8.82 26.87 -27.48
C GLN A 708 -7.49 27.24 -28.13
N LEU A 709 -6.93 26.35 -28.96
CA LEU A 709 -5.69 26.60 -29.68
C LEU A 709 -5.84 27.69 -30.74
N ALA A 710 -7.00 27.79 -31.38
CA ALA A 710 -7.31 28.87 -32.31
C ALA A 710 -7.43 30.23 -31.58
N LYS A 711 -8.03 30.24 -30.38
CA LYS A 711 -8.23 31.46 -29.58
C LYS A 711 -6.97 31.92 -28.84
N ALA A 712 -6.19 30.98 -28.33
CA ALA A 712 -5.03 31.22 -27.47
C ALA A 712 -3.91 30.23 -27.83
N PRO A 713 -3.19 30.44 -28.94
CA PRO A 713 -2.09 29.57 -29.32
C PRO A 713 -0.97 29.60 -28.29
N VAL A 714 -0.24 28.48 -28.14
CA VAL A 714 0.89 28.38 -27.21
C VAL A 714 2.00 29.35 -27.67
N PRO A 715 2.37 30.35 -26.85
CA PRO A 715 3.36 31.33 -27.27
C PRO A 715 4.74 30.70 -27.50
N GLN A 716 5.42 31.11 -28.56
CA GLN A 716 6.83 30.75 -28.75
C GLN A 716 7.71 31.50 -27.74
N LEU A 717 8.74 30.81 -27.22
CA LEU A 717 9.71 31.43 -26.32
C LEU A 717 10.86 31.99 -27.16
N THR A 718 10.95 33.32 -27.25
CA THR A 718 11.97 34.00 -28.07
C THR A 718 12.69 35.04 -27.23
N PRO A 719 14.02 34.93 -27.03
CA PRO A 719 14.77 35.90 -26.24
C PRO A 719 14.72 37.29 -26.89
N ALA A 720 14.60 38.32 -26.07
CA ALA A 720 14.85 39.69 -26.51
C ALA A 720 16.37 39.89 -26.74
N PRO A 721 16.78 40.77 -27.67
CA PRO A 721 18.18 41.09 -27.86
C PRO A 721 18.78 41.70 -26.59
N LEU A 722 20.05 41.40 -26.32
CA LEU A 722 20.77 42.01 -25.21
C LEU A 722 20.83 43.53 -25.42
N PRO A 723 20.50 44.36 -24.41
CA PRO A 723 20.61 45.81 -24.53
C PRO A 723 22.05 46.24 -24.86
N PRO A 724 22.24 47.40 -25.52
CA PRO A 724 23.56 47.95 -25.77
C PRO A 724 24.38 48.10 -24.49
N ARG A 725 25.70 47.95 -24.61
CA ARG A 725 26.64 48.16 -23.48
C ARG A 725 26.39 49.52 -22.83
N GLY A 726 26.22 49.53 -21.52
CA GLY A 726 25.89 50.74 -20.74
C GLY A 726 24.39 50.98 -20.52
N THR A 727 23.52 50.16 -21.11
CA THR A 727 22.07 50.15 -20.85
C THR A 727 21.70 48.89 -20.07
N SER A 728 20.96 49.02 -18.96
CA SER A 728 20.47 47.87 -18.20
C SER A 728 19.26 47.22 -18.88
N ALA A 729 19.05 45.92 -18.64
CA ALA A 729 17.78 45.27 -18.95
C ALA A 729 16.63 45.91 -18.15
N LYS A 730 15.40 45.78 -18.65
CA LYS A 730 14.21 46.24 -17.92
C LYS A 730 14.04 45.39 -16.65
N PRO A 731 13.69 45.99 -15.50
CA PRO A 731 13.42 45.24 -14.28
C PRO A 731 12.19 44.34 -14.43
N VAL A 732 12.11 43.29 -13.62
CA VAL A 732 10.89 42.50 -13.43
C VAL A 732 9.79 43.44 -12.92
N ARG A 733 8.60 43.35 -13.52
CA ARG A 733 7.44 44.19 -13.18
C ARG A 733 6.55 43.51 -12.16
#